data_AF-L8JE97-F1
#
_entry.id   AF-L8JE97-F1
#
_cell.length_a   1.000
_cell.length_b   1.000
_cell.length_c   1.000
_cell.angle_alpha   90.00
_cell.angle_beta   90.00
_cell.angle_gamma   90.00
#
_symmetry.space_group_name_H-M   'P 1'
#
loop_
_entity.id
_entity.type
_entity.pdbx_description
1 polymer ?
#
loop_
_entity_poly.entity_id
_entity_poly.type
_entity_poly.pdbx_seq_one_letter_code
_entity_poly.pdbx_strand_id
1 'polypeptide(L)'
;MGRKKRQTVGYRWSWGQHLVLCHGPVDFIQRIWFGEKVGLGSRIANNRRVTVNEPELFGDRDQHGGVVGDIDFCLGHASQGVNDYLARHCSQEIDGQKVVSAFRYLAALVFRKPEMGNSSYPPPVSVEVARLKTGWDGNSMWYLEKAIIGDGRDINNAAAFGAGGLNAAHIIHELIECPEWGTGNRNIDEFAFRRCADILYAEGFGLNAHWVKQQPVEQFIKDICRYINGYVFTDEATGKVTMRLARDDYESGNIPVLTVKHIKSARNIRRRSQADLINTLTVTYTNWNTYDKAAVTVMNSALLQATGRTIGESVDFPMIYDDKLAYRVAMRELRMLSARLMTCELYCDTSTAVYQPGDVVRVVYPKAGLNHIVRIQKKRRGSLANPEVKLEVMEDIFSSATGDYTPPPPSNWKEPINTPMPISEQKVVELPYWLLANTLNPSELATINEFSSFIAWYAAKPTSDTVGADLYYNHFNRWLYSHRASFSPRSLLLESAGRTDVQWQVVGSDLVGLELPMICLVGNELIVVMDLDGDIVRVKRGVLDTMPEEHNAMTPVIVLDADALEAEFTAGERVTLRGLSVTPKGTLDEAKATEEEIVLVGRAAKPLCVTNVRFNDEYWPMSSELPLKVTLSHRDRISEVTEPQYLTDWFSNGLPEKGTKIQVTLVDVDTDTVIHHEIITGTELTFDNQIIKEGIRAVRLTLTATRSGNDAMQSYIHEVAIEHPLKPV
;
A
#
# COMPACT_ATOMS: atom_id res chain seq x y z
N MET A 1 44.08 -37.05 20.81
CA MET A 1 43.27 -35.86 20.45
C MET A 1 42.19 -35.66 21.50
N GLY A 2 42.30 -34.62 22.32
CA GLY A 2 41.31 -34.33 23.37
C GLY A 2 40.02 -33.77 22.78
N ARG A 3 38.88 -34.37 23.14
CA ARG A 3 37.55 -33.96 22.68
C ARG A 3 37.30 -32.50 23.11
N LYS A 4 37.13 -31.58 22.16
CA LYS A 4 36.83 -30.16 22.43
C LYS A 4 35.67 -30.07 23.41
N LYS A 5 35.86 -29.31 24.49
CA LYS A 5 34.86 -29.06 25.54
C LYS A 5 33.65 -28.39 24.89
N ARG A 6 32.45 -28.96 25.05
CA ARG A 6 31.20 -28.34 24.56
C ARG A 6 31.06 -26.97 25.22
N GLN A 7 30.99 -25.92 24.41
CA GLN A 7 30.74 -24.55 24.85
C GLN A 7 29.24 -24.27 24.66
N THR A 8 28.57 -23.82 25.72
CA THR A 8 27.20 -23.31 25.63
C THR A 8 27.24 -21.98 24.88
N VAL A 9 26.57 -21.91 23.73
CA VAL A 9 26.49 -20.70 22.89
C VAL A 9 25.26 -19.84 23.21
N GLY A 10 24.24 -20.40 23.88
CA GLY A 10 23.01 -19.71 24.28
C GLY A 10 22.03 -20.65 24.98
N TYR A 11 20.89 -20.12 25.42
CA TYR A 11 19.79 -20.88 26.04
C TYR A 11 18.51 -20.66 25.24
N ARG A 12 17.68 -21.70 25.10
CA ARG A 12 16.31 -21.62 24.60
C ARG A 12 15.35 -21.69 25.78
N TRP A 13 14.43 -20.74 25.87
CA TRP A 13 13.50 -20.65 26.99
C TRP A 13 12.15 -21.22 26.62
N SER A 14 11.51 -21.92 27.57
CA SER A 14 10.18 -22.48 27.39
C SER A 14 9.40 -22.40 28.69
N TRP A 15 8.14 -21.98 28.66
CA TRP A 15 7.29 -21.94 29.85
C TRP A 15 5.85 -22.33 29.56
N GLY A 16 5.23 -22.99 30.53
CA GLY A 16 3.79 -23.22 30.51
C GLY A 16 3.04 -21.99 31.00
N GLN A 17 1.93 -21.65 30.36
CA GLN A 17 1.11 -20.51 30.76
C GLN A 17 -0.36 -20.79 30.51
N HIS A 18 -1.20 -20.40 31.46
CA HIS A 18 -2.64 -20.26 31.24
C HIS A 18 -2.95 -18.76 31.11
N LEU A 19 -3.17 -18.31 29.87
CA LEU A 19 -3.43 -16.91 29.55
C LEU A 19 -4.92 -16.70 29.32
N VAL A 20 -5.62 -16.17 30.33
CA VAL A 20 -7.03 -15.79 30.21
C VAL A 20 -7.14 -14.47 29.46
N LEU A 21 -7.98 -14.44 28.42
CA LEU A 21 -8.16 -13.29 27.54
C LEU A 21 -9.35 -12.42 27.97
N CYS A 22 -10.53 -13.03 28.07
CA CYS A 22 -11.78 -12.35 28.39
C CYS A 22 -12.88 -13.36 28.80
N HIS A 23 -14.04 -12.84 29.19
CA HIS A 23 -15.24 -13.65 29.37
C HIS A 23 -15.68 -14.24 28.02
N GLY A 24 -15.78 -15.56 27.97
CA GLY A 24 -16.33 -16.29 26.84
C GLY A 24 -17.83 -16.55 26.99
N PRO A 25 -18.44 -17.25 26.03
CA PRO A 25 -17.80 -17.75 24.82
C PRO A 25 -17.44 -16.63 23.84
N VAL A 26 -16.34 -16.80 23.12
CA VAL A 26 -15.97 -15.93 21.99
C VAL A 26 -16.15 -16.70 20.69
N ASP A 27 -16.41 -15.98 19.60
CA ASP A 27 -16.65 -16.60 18.29
C ASP A 27 -15.36 -17.14 17.68
N PHE A 28 -14.25 -16.40 17.84
CA PHE A 28 -12.95 -16.85 17.37
C PHE A 28 -11.78 -16.07 17.99
N ILE A 29 -10.60 -16.69 17.89
CA ILE A 29 -9.29 -16.05 18.06
C ILE A 29 -8.60 -16.08 16.69
N GLN A 30 -8.08 -14.94 16.22
CA GLN A 30 -7.65 -14.80 14.81
C GLN A 30 -6.15 -14.60 14.62
N ARG A 31 -5.48 -13.90 15.55
CA ARG A 31 -4.04 -13.64 15.49
C ARG A 31 -3.41 -13.66 16.87
N ILE A 32 -2.17 -14.13 16.94
CA ILE A 32 -1.32 -14.06 18.13
C ILE A 32 0.01 -13.43 17.73
N TRP A 33 0.37 -12.36 18.43
CA TRP A 33 1.67 -11.73 18.33
C TRP A 33 2.53 -12.13 19.51
N PHE A 34 3.82 -12.31 19.23
CA PHE A 34 4.88 -12.44 20.20
C PHE A 34 5.82 -11.26 20.01
N GLY A 35 5.82 -10.32 20.94
CA GLY A 35 6.43 -9.02 20.68
C GLY A 35 5.71 -8.33 19.52
N GLU A 36 6.48 -7.90 18.53
CA GLU A 36 5.97 -7.23 17.32
C GLU A 36 5.72 -8.21 16.16
N LYS A 37 5.97 -9.51 16.35
CA LYS A 37 5.91 -10.53 15.28
C LYS A 37 4.66 -11.38 15.40
N VAL A 38 3.94 -11.55 14.31
CA VAL A 38 2.80 -12.48 14.23
C VAL A 38 3.35 -13.91 14.20
N GLY A 39 3.14 -14.68 15.27
CA GLY A 39 3.54 -16.10 15.30
C GLY A 39 2.39 -17.06 14.94
N LEU A 40 1.15 -16.57 14.91
CA LEU A 40 0.01 -17.32 14.40
C LEU A 40 -1.02 -16.37 13.78
N GLY A 41 -1.39 -16.60 12.53
CA GLY A 41 -2.35 -15.78 11.77
C GLY A 41 -3.45 -16.63 11.13
N SER A 42 -4.23 -17.35 11.94
CA SER A 42 -5.33 -18.20 11.46
C SER A 42 -6.52 -18.11 12.38
N ARG A 43 -7.73 -17.98 11.82
CA ARG A 43 -8.97 -17.97 12.61
C ARG A 43 -9.25 -19.34 13.23
N ILE A 44 -9.34 -19.38 14.56
CA ILE A 44 -9.69 -20.54 15.37
C ILE A 44 -11.05 -20.29 16.02
N ALA A 45 -12.08 -21.01 15.56
CA ALA A 45 -13.48 -20.85 15.99
C ALA A 45 -14.02 -22.03 16.82
N ASN A 46 -13.16 -22.99 17.16
CA ASN A 46 -13.52 -24.11 18.04
C ASN A 46 -12.33 -24.50 18.92
N ASN A 47 -12.62 -25.03 20.12
CA ASN A 47 -11.60 -25.47 21.06
C ASN A 47 -10.70 -26.53 20.42
N ARG A 48 -9.40 -26.26 20.34
CA ARG A 48 -8.43 -27.19 19.74
C ARG A 48 -7.00 -26.86 20.16
N ARG A 49 -6.12 -27.84 20.02
CA ARG A 49 -4.68 -27.64 20.07
C ARG A 49 -4.16 -27.15 18.73
N VAL A 50 -3.23 -26.22 18.76
CA VAL A 50 -2.48 -25.74 17.59
C VAL A 50 -0.99 -25.77 17.91
N THR A 51 -0.21 -26.33 17.00
CA THR A 51 1.25 -26.29 17.07
C THR A 51 1.74 -25.06 16.32
N VAL A 52 2.46 -24.17 17.01
CA VAL A 52 3.23 -23.09 16.39
C VAL A 52 4.61 -23.63 16.06
N ASN A 53 5.10 -23.40 14.84
CA ASN A 53 6.41 -23.86 14.40
C ASN A 53 7.15 -22.75 13.65
N GLU A 54 7.48 -21.69 14.39
CA GLU A 54 8.16 -20.50 13.89
C GLU A 54 9.53 -20.36 14.58
N PRO A 55 10.51 -21.26 14.30
CA PRO A 55 11.78 -21.33 15.03
C PRO A 55 12.69 -20.10 14.83
N GLU A 56 12.41 -19.29 13.82
CA GLU A 56 13.19 -18.10 13.44
C GLU A 56 12.35 -16.82 13.51
N LEU A 57 11.26 -16.83 14.29
CA LEU A 57 10.32 -15.71 14.39
C LEU A 57 11.01 -14.39 14.76
N PHE A 58 12.08 -14.44 15.54
CA PHE A 58 12.84 -13.27 15.99
C PHE A 58 14.17 -13.09 15.24
N GLY A 59 14.40 -13.83 14.15
CA GLY A 59 15.64 -13.84 13.38
C GLY A 59 16.36 -15.20 13.48
N ASP A 60 17.69 -15.18 13.38
CA ASP A 60 18.50 -16.39 13.41
C ASP A 60 18.17 -17.29 14.62
N ARG A 61 18.00 -18.59 14.36
CA ARG A 61 17.53 -19.56 15.35
C ARG A 61 18.45 -19.67 16.57
N ASP A 62 19.75 -19.57 16.37
CA ASP A 62 20.73 -19.77 17.42
C ASP A 62 21.05 -18.46 18.18
N GLN A 63 20.85 -17.30 17.54
CA GLN A 63 21.00 -16.00 18.19
C GLN A 63 19.73 -15.49 18.88
N HIS A 64 18.60 -15.48 18.16
CA HIS A 64 17.35 -14.88 18.63
C HIS A 64 16.25 -15.92 18.87
N GLY A 65 16.21 -16.98 18.06
CA GLY A 65 15.23 -18.07 18.17
C GLY A 65 13.83 -17.66 17.73
N GLY A 66 12.84 -18.42 18.18
CA GLY A 66 11.45 -18.19 17.82
C GLY A 66 10.47 -18.96 18.70
N VAL A 67 9.24 -19.14 18.22
CA VAL A 67 8.17 -19.79 18.97
C VAL A 67 7.87 -21.17 18.39
N VAL A 68 8.09 -22.22 19.19
CA VAL A 68 7.87 -23.60 18.76
C VAL A 68 7.19 -24.42 19.86
N GLY A 69 6.00 -24.93 19.59
CA GLY A 69 5.29 -25.85 20.48
C GLY A 69 3.78 -25.67 20.45
N ASP A 70 3.11 -26.36 21.37
CA ASP A 70 1.66 -26.47 21.38
C ASP A 70 0.99 -25.40 22.24
N ILE A 71 -0.09 -24.83 21.71
CA ILE A 71 -0.99 -23.90 22.39
C ILE A 71 -2.42 -24.47 22.25
N ASP A 72 -3.09 -24.70 23.37
CA ASP A 72 -4.52 -25.06 23.36
C ASP A 72 -5.38 -23.80 23.38
N PHE A 73 -6.34 -23.73 22.46
CA PHE A 73 -7.33 -22.68 22.34
C PHE A 73 -8.59 -23.11 23.09
N CYS A 74 -8.97 -22.31 24.08
CA CYS A 74 -10.16 -22.51 24.90
C CYS A 74 -11.07 -21.30 24.72
N LEU A 75 -12.16 -21.42 23.96
CA LEU A 75 -13.03 -20.27 23.60
C LEU A 75 -14.08 -19.95 24.67
N GLY A 76 -14.18 -20.75 25.74
CA GLY A 76 -15.03 -20.46 26.88
C GLY A 76 -16.49 -20.91 26.76
N HIS A 77 -16.83 -21.82 25.84
CA HIS A 77 -18.18 -22.38 25.79
C HIS A 77 -18.56 -23.16 27.06
N ALA A 78 -19.86 -23.25 27.35
CA ALA A 78 -20.40 -24.02 28.47
C ALA A 78 -19.98 -25.50 28.45
N SER A 79 -19.80 -26.07 27.25
CA SER A 79 -19.35 -27.44 27.03
C SER A 79 -17.84 -27.65 27.18
N GLN A 80 -17.07 -26.61 27.49
CA GLN A 80 -15.62 -26.71 27.64
C GLN A 80 -15.26 -27.73 28.74
N GLY A 81 -14.46 -28.72 28.33
CA GLY A 81 -13.92 -29.76 29.21
C GLY A 81 -12.66 -29.30 29.93
N VAL A 82 -12.21 -30.12 30.88
CA VAL A 82 -10.95 -29.89 31.59
C VAL A 82 -9.77 -30.04 30.61
N ASN A 83 -8.89 -29.04 30.57
CA ASN A 83 -7.66 -29.11 29.79
C ASN A 83 -6.66 -30.08 30.45
N ASP A 84 -6.10 -31.00 29.67
CA ASP A 84 -5.21 -32.07 30.15
C ASP A 84 -3.84 -31.55 30.64
N TYR A 85 -3.31 -30.46 30.07
CA TYR A 85 -2.08 -29.83 30.57
C TYR A 85 -2.30 -29.21 31.94
N LEU A 86 -3.39 -28.45 32.09
CA LEU A 86 -3.74 -27.83 33.38
C LEU A 86 -4.07 -28.89 34.43
N ALA A 87 -4.78 -29.97 34.06
CA ALA A 87 -5.01 -31.09 34.98
C ALA A 87 -3.70 -31.75 35.42
N ARG A 88 -2.72 -31.87 34.54
CA ARG A 88 -1.42 -32.47 34.88
C ARG A 88 -0.57 -31.58 35.78
N HIS A 89 -0.59 -30.27 35.56
CA HIS A 89 0.35 -29.32 36.18
C HIS A 89 -0.23 -28.45 37.29
N CYS A 90 -1.55 -28.27 37.32
CA CYS A 90 -2.24 -27.34 38.20
C CYS A 90 -3.36 -27.99 39.02
N SER A 91 -3.60 -29.30 38.91
CA SER A 91 -4.61 -29.97 39.74
C SER A 91 -4.26 -29.89 41.22
N GLN A 92 -5.26 -29.68 42.06
CA GLN A 92 -5.16 -29.83 43.50
C GLN A 92 -5.85 -31.12 43.94
N GLU A 93 -5.39 -31.71 45.03
CA GLU A 93 -6.04 -32.87 45.63
C GLU A 93 -7.06 -32.41 46.66
N ILE A 94 -8.33 -32.75 46.43
CA ILE A 94 -9.45 -32.48 47.34
C ILE A 94 -10.19 -33.81 47.53
N ASP A 95 -10.33 -34.26 48.77
CA ASP A 95 -11.00 -35.53 49.13
C ASP A 95 -10.50 -36.76 48.33
N GLY A 96 -9.18 -36.82 48.08
CA GLY A 96 -8.53 -37.90 47.33
C GLY A 96 -8.76 -37.85 45.81
N GLN A 97 -9.35 -36.77 45.30
CA GLN A 97 -9.55 -36.54 43.87
C GLN A 97 -8.70 -35.37 43.36
N LYS A 98 -8.03 -35.56 42.23
CA LYS A 98 -7.34 -34.47 41.54
C LYS A 98 -8.35 -33.64 40.76
N VAL A 99 -8.49 -32.38 41.16
CA VAL A 99 -9.46 -31.46 40.58
C VAL A 99 -8.79 -30.21 40.01
N VAL A 100 -9.30 -29.74 38.88
CA VAL A 100 -8.98 -28.45 38.27
C VAL A 100 -10.24 -27.95 37.56
N SER A 101 -10.46 -26.64 37.53
CA SER A 101 -11.58 -26.07 36.79
C SER A 101 -11.42 -26.31 35.29
N ALA A 102 -12.55 -26.50 34.60
CA ALA A 102 -12.58 -26.45 33.13
C ALA A 102 -12.53 -25.02 32.58
N PHE A 103 -12.57 -24.00 33.46
CA PHE A 103 -12.57 -22.58 33.12
C PHE A 103 -13.62 -22.22 32.04
N ARG A 104 -14.81 -22.81 32.17
CA ARG A 104 -15.97 -22.49 31.31
C ARG A 104 -16.29 -21.00 31.44
N TYR A 105 -16.82 -20.41 30.36
CA TYR A 105 -17.12 -18.97 30.25
C TYR A 105 -15.89 -18.07 30.32
N LEU A 106 -14.69 -18.61 30.18
CA LEU A 106 -13.45 -17.86 30.00
C LEU A 106 -12.78 -18.29 28.70
N ALA A 107 -12.54 -17.31 27.82
CA ALA A 107 -11.69 -17.51 26.66
C ALA A 107 -10.22 -17.41 27.09
N ALA A 108 -9.41 -18.41 26.76
CA ALA A 108 -8.05 -18.54 27.21
C ALA A 108 -7.17 -19.29 26.20
N LEU A 109 -5.87 -19.10 26.33
CA LEU A 109 -4.82 -19.87 25.66
C LEU A 109 -4.02 -20.64 26.71
N VAL A 110 -3.80 -21.94 26.48
CA VAL A 110 -2.93 -22.77 27.34
C VAL A 110 -1.67 -23.12 26.57
N PHE A 111 -0.59 -22.42 26.90
CA PHE A 111 0.75 -22.65 26.36
C PHE A 111 1.34 -23.90 27.04
N ARG A 112 1.57 -24.95 26.27
CA ARG A 112 2.08 -26.24 26.77
C ARG A 112 3.60 -26.30 26.81
N LYS A 113 4.21 -25.30 27.46
CA LYS A 113 5.67 -25.13 27.49
C LYS A 113 6.31 -25.02 26.09
N PRO A 114 5.77 -24.19 25.16
CA PRO A 114 6.45 -23.93 23.91
C PRO A 114 7.79 -23.23 24.16
N GLU A 115 8.73 -23.42 23.24
CA GLU A 115 9.89 -22.54 23.07
C GLU A 115 9.39 -21.12 22.77
N MET A 116 10.02 -20.13 23.39
CA MET A 116 9.63 -18.72 23.32
C MET A 116 10.86 -17.82 23.13
N GLY A 117 11.75 -18.24 22.21
CA GLY A 117 12.98 -17.55 21.86
C GLY A 117 14.16 -17.80 22.81
N ASN A 118 15.28 -17.14 22.49
CA ASN A 118 16.54 -17.28 23.22
C ASN A 118 16.73 -16.21 24.31
N SER A 119 15.86 -15.20 24.34
CA SER A 119 15.84 -14.16 25.37
C SER A 119 15.38 -14.71 26.72
N SER A 120 16.05 -14.31 27.81
CA SER A 120 15.60 -14.59 29.17
C SER A 120 14.32 -13.82 29.54
N TYR A 121 13.94 -12.83 28.72
CA TYR A 121 12.69 -12.09 28.85
C TYR A 121 11.68 -12.60 27.82
N PRO A 122 10.56 -13.17 28.29
CA PRO A 122 9.45 -13.53 27.43
C PRO A 122 9.02 -12.44 26.46
N PRO A 123 8.76 -12.75 25.16
CA PRO A 123 8.09 -11.79 24.31
C PRO A 123 6.67 -11.60 24.85
N PRO A 124 6.17 -10.35 24.92
CA PRO A 124 4.79 -10.10 25.33
C PRO A 124 3.85 -10.77 24.33
N VAL A 125 2.74 -11.32 24.82
CA VAL A 125 1.73 -11.99 23.99
C VAL A 125 0.55 -11.05 23.82
N SER A 126 0.21 -10.73 22.57
CA SER A 126 -1.00 -9.99 22.22
C SER A 126 -1.89 -10.87 21.36
N VAL A 127 -3.21 -10.77 21.54
CA VAL A 127 -4.17 -11.67 20.92
C VAL A 127 -5.33 -10.88 20.35
N GLU A 128 -5.68 -11.18 19.10
CA GLU A 128 -6.92 -10.70 18.49
C GLU A 128 -8.03 -11.72 18.73
N VAL A 129 -9.05 -11.27 19.46
CA VAL A 129 -10.23 -12.06 19.84
C VAL A 129 -11.50 -11.32 19.47
N ALA A 130 -12.52 -12.05 19.03
CA ALA A 130 -13.78 -11.45 18.61
C ALA A 130 -14.99 -12.21 19.18
N ARG A 131 -15.98 -11.44 19.64
CA ARG A 131 -17.34 -11.89 19.94
C ARG A 131 -18.33 -10.95 19.24
N LEU A 132 -19.02 -11.48 18.25
CA LEU A 132 -19.80 -10.79 17.23
C LEU A 132 -21.16 -11.47 16.98
N LYS A 133 -21.21 -12.81 16.96
CA LYS A 133 -22.43 -13.61 16.73
C LYS A 133 -22.93 -14.31 17.97
N THR A 134 -22.10 -14.46 18.99
CA THR A 134 -22.45 -15.12 20.24
C THR A 134 -22.64 -14.10 21.34
N GLY A 135 -23.75 -14.18 22.09
CA GLY A 135 -24.01 -13.34 23.25
C GLY A 135 -23.28 -13.81 24.51
N TRP A 136 -23.37 -13.02 25.58
CA TRP A 136 -22.78 -13.31 26.89
C TRP A 136 -23.15 -14.69 27.48
N ASP A 137 -24.34 -15.20 27.18
CA ASP A 137 -24.86 -16.48 27.68
C ASP A 137 -24.52 -17.68 26.77
N GLY A 138 -23.82 -17.43 25.66
CA GLY A 138 -23.47 -18.43 24.65
C GLY A 138 -24.56 -18.73 23.62
N ASN A 139 -25.70 -18.05 23.69
CA ASN A 139 -26.72 -18.10 22.62
C ASN A 139 -26.38 -17.12 21.49
N SER A 140 -27.19 -17.10 20.44
CA SER A 140 -27.06 -16.11 19.37
C SER A 140 -27.17 -14.70 19.93
N MET A 141 -26.30 -13.81 19.46
CA MET A 141 -26.34 -12.38 19.73
C MET A 141 -27.73 -11.83 19.42
N TRP A 142 -28.22 -10.96 20.32
CA TRP A 142 -29.49 -10.26 20.13
C TRP A 142 -29.48 -9.50 18.80
N TYR A 143 -30.58 -9.61 18.03
CA TYR A 143 -30.76 -8.97 16.72
C TYR A 143 -29.54 -9.11 15.77
N LEU A 144 -29.17 -10.37 15.50
CA LEU A 144 -27.93 -10.76 14.81
C LEU A 144 -27.77 -10.11 13.44
N GLU A 145 -28.86 -9.90 12.70
CA GLU A 145 -28.85 -9.31 11.35
C GLU A 145 -28.29 -7.87 11.33
N LYS A 146 -28.24 -7.20 12.48
CA LYS A 146 -27.73 -5.84 12.66
C LYS A 146 -26.53 -5.75 13.59
N ALA A 147 -26.00 -6.88 14.07
CA ALA A 147 -24.91 -6.90 15.04
C ALA A 147 -23.57 -6.49 14.41
N ILE A 148 -23.22 -7.07 13.27
CA ILE A 148 -21.90 -6.91 12.65
C ILE A 148 -21.96 -5.77 11.64
N ILE A 149 -21.10 -4.77 11.82
CA ILE A 149 -21.02 -3.60 10.93
C ILE A 149 -19.61 -3.48 10.36
N GLY A 150 -19.50 -3.27 9.05
CA GLY A 150 -18.24 -3.07 8.34
C GLY A 150 -17.58 -4.37 7.87
N ASP A 151 -16.59 -4.23 6.98
CA ASP A 151 -15.90 -5.36 6.35
C ASP A 151 -14.88 -6.01 7.31
N GLY A 152 -14.51 -7.26 7.00
CA GLY A 152 -13.35 -7.89 7.62
C GLY A 152 -13.59 -8.61 8.94
N ARG A 153 -14.85 -8.79 9.33
CA ARG A 153 -15.24 -9.52 10.55
C ARG A 153 -16.34 -10.56 10.34
N ASP A 154 -16.56 -10.95 9.10
CA ASP A 154 -17.43 -12.08 8.79
C ASP A 154 -16.80 -13.37 9.29
N ILE A 155 -17.39 -13.99 10.32
CA ILE A 155 -16.96 -15.28 10.86
C ILE A 155 -16.85 -16.37 9.79
N ASN A 156 -17.65 -16.29 8.72
CA ASN A 156 -17.74 -17.30 7.67
C ASN A 156 -16.59 -17.19 6.66
N ASN A 157 -15.86 -16.07 6.65
CA ASN A 157 -14.73 -15.84 5.76
C ASN A 157 -13.44 -15.72 6.58
N ALA A 158 -12.65 -16.79 6.65
CA ALA A 158 -11.40 -16.83 7.40
C ALA A 158 -10.31 -15.87 6.88
N ALA A 159 -10.44 -15.38 5.64
CA ALA A 159 -9.55 -14.38 5.05
C ALA A 159 -10.04 -12.93 5.28
N ALA A 160 -11.24 -12.74 5.82
CA ALA A 160 -11.76 -11.42 6.14
C ALA A 160 -11.06 -10.89 7.39
N PHE A 161 -10.22 -9.87 7.19
CA PHE A 161 -9.67 -8.97 8.20
C PHE A 161 -10.13 -7.55 7.88
N GLY A 162 -10.40 -6.74 8.89
CA GLY A 162 -10.80 -5.36 8.64
C GLY A 162 -11.30 -4.60 9.84
N ALA A 163 -11.66 -3.35 9.53
CA ALA A 163 -12.04 -2.32 10.48
C ALA A 163 -13.43 -2.49 11.11
N GLY A 164 -14.19 -3.51 10.67
CA GLY A 164 -15.54 -3.77 11.17
C GLY A 164 -15.60 -3.90 12.69
N GLY A 165 -16.80 -3.84 13.25
CA GLY A 165 -17.05 -3.87 14.68
C GLY A 165 -18.46 -4.33 15.04
N LEU A 166 -18.72 -4.38 16.33
CA LEU A 166 -20.05 -4.67 16.86
C LEU A 166 -20.85 -3.38 16.92
N ASN A 167 -22.12 -3.45 16.54
CA ASN A 167 -23.06 -2.34 16.64
C ASN A 167 -23.16 -1.87 18.10
N ALA A 168 -23.04 -0.56 18.32
CA ALA A 168 -23.01 0.02 19.66
C ALA A 168 -24.31 -0.25 20.46
N ALA A 169 -25.46 -0.38 19.79
CA ALA A 169 -26.71 -0.74 20.44
C ALA A 169 -26.64 -2.14 21.07
N HIS A 170 -25.98 -3.09 20.41
CA HIS A 170 -25.76 -4.45 20.91
C HIS A 170 -24.83 -4.47 22.11
N ILE A 171 -23.74 -3.68 22.07
CA ILE A 171 -22.83 -3.53 23.22
C ILE A 171 -23.61 -3.01 24.45
N ILE A 172 -24.42 -1.96 24.27
CA ILE A 172 -25.22 -1.38 25.36
C ILE A 172 -26.29 -2.37 25.83
N HIS A 173 -26.98 -3.05 24.92
CA HIS A 173 -28.01 -4.04 25.26
C HIS A 173 -27.43 -5.13 26.16
N GLU A 174 -26.26 -5.66 25.79
CA GLU A 174 -25.58 -6.71 26.56
C GLU A 174 -25.13 -6.22 27.94
N LEU A 175 -24.60 -4.99 28.03
CA LEU A 175 -24.25 -4.36 29.32
C LEU A 175 -25.44 -4.21 30.26
N ILE A 176 -26.65 -4.04 29.72
CA ILE A 176 -27.88 -3.95 30.53
C ILE A 176 -28.34 -5.35 30.94
N GLU A 177 -28.41 -6.28 29.99
CA GLU A 177 -29.00 -7.61 30.18
C GLU A 177 -28.12 -8.57 31.00
N CYS A 178 -26.81 -8.55 30.80
CA CYS A 178 -25.90 -9.51 31.40
C CYS A 178 -25.85 -9.37 32.94
N PRO A 179 -26.14 -10.42 33.72
CA PRO A 179 -26.09 -10.38 35.18
C PRO A 179 -24.68 -10.57 35.76
N GLU A 180 -23.73 -11.08 34.98
CA GLU A 180 -22.38 -11.41 35.49
C GLU A 180 -21.47 -10.18 35.56
N TRP A 181 -21.47 -9.36 34.51
CA TRP A 181 -20.62 -8.18 34.40
C TRP A 181 -21.38 -6.92 33.97
N GLY A 182 -22.68 -7.05 33.67
CA GLY A 182 -23.59 -5.94 33.37
C GLY A 182 -24.51 -5.62 34.55
N THR A 183 -25.69 -5.06 34.25
CA THR A 183 -26.69 -4.71 35.28
C THR A 183 -27.69 -5.82 35.61
N GLY A 184 -27.77 -6.88 34.79
CA GLY A 184 -28.73 -7.98 34.97
C GLY A 184 -30.20 -7.59 34.77
N ASN A 185 -30.48 -6.50 34.05
CA ASN A 185 -31.84 -5.97 33.87
C ASN A 185 -32.42 -6.43 32.54
N ARG A 186 -33.46 -7.27 32.59
CA ARG A 186 -34.16 -7.76 31.39
C ARG A 186 -35.33 -6.89 30.95
N ASN A 187 -35.67 -5.84 31.69
CA ASN A 187 -36.79 -4.95 31.36
C ASN A 187 -36.37 -3.88 30.35
N ILE A 188 -36.03 -4.31 29.13
CA ILE A 188 -35.52 -3.47 28.04
C ILE A 188 -36.66 -3.14 27.06
N ASP A 189 -36.66 -1.92 26.53
CA ASP A 189 -37.52 -1.50 25.43
C ASP A 189 -36.96 -2.01 24.09
N GLU A 190 -37.32 -3.25 23.78
CA GLU A 190 -36.90 -3.97 22.57
C GLU A 190 -37.11 -3.17 21.27
N PHE A 191 -38.24 -2.47 21.15
CA PHE A 191 -38.58 -1.74 19.93
C PHE A 191 -37.65 -0.53 19.76
N ALA A 192 -37.39 0.23 20.83
CA ALA A 192 -36.47 1.36 20.77
C ALA A 192 -35.03 0.94 20.48
N PHE A 193 -34.56 -0.15 21.10
CA PHE A 193 -33.23 -0.70 20.87
C PHE A 193 -33.05 -1.18 19.42
N ARG A 194 -34.02 -1.93 18.86
CA ARG A 194 -33.95 -2.36 17.45
C ARG A 194 -33.90 -1.18 16.48
N ARG A 195 -34.74 -0.16 16.68
CA ARG A 195 -34.69 1.06 15.84
C ARG A 195 -33.33 1.73 15.90
N CYS A 196 -32.73 1.85 17.09
CA CYS A 196 -31.39 2.44 17.23
C CYS A 196 -30.33 1.57 16.54
N ALA A 197 -30.43 0.25 16.67
CA ALA A 197 -29.53 -0.68 15.99
C ALA A 197 -29.62 -0.57 14.46
N ASP A 198 -30.84 -0.43 13.91
CA ASP A 198 -31.06 -0.25 12.46
C ASP A 198 -30.41 1.04 11.95
N ILE A 199 -30.59 2.15 12.66
CA ILE A 199 -29.98 3.43 12.32
C ILE A 199 -28.46 3.33 12.33
N LEU A 200 -27.87 2.78 13.40
CA LEU A 200 -26.41 2.63 13.51
C LEU A 200 -25.84 1.69 12.43
N TYR A 201 -26.59 0.65 12.08
CA TYR A 201 -26.23 -0.25 10.99
C TYR A 201 -26.23 0.47 9.64
N ALA A 202 -27.28 1.22 9.32
CA ALA A 202 -27.35 2.02 8.11
C ALA A 202 -26.25 3.11 8.06
N GLU A 203 -25.87 3.63 9.22
CA GLU A 203 -24.76 4.58 9.37
C GLU A 203 -23.38 3.92 9.31
N GLY A 204 -23.25 2.59 9.29
CA GLY A 204 -21.95 1.93 9.33
C GLY A 204 -21.18 2.21 10.63
N PHE A 205 -21.87 2.30 11.78
CA PHE A 205 -21.29 2.65 13.08
C PHE A 205 -20.90 1.42 13.92
N GLY A 206 -19.84 0.71 13.51
CA GLY A 206 -19.28 -0.43 14.26
C GLY A 206 -18.22 -0.01 15.28
N LEU A 207 -18.24 -0.59 16.48
CA LEU A 207 -17.30 -0.32 17.57
C LEU A 207 -16.53 -1.57 18.01
N ASN A 208 -15.32 -1.32 18.51
CA ASN A 208 -14.39 -2.33 19.00
C ASN A 208 -14.03 -2.03 20.46
N ALA A 209 -14.73 -2.70 21.36
CA ALA A 209 -14.63 -2.47 22.78
C ALA A 209 -13.77 -3.54 23.45
N HIS A 210 -12.76 -3.10 24.20
CA HIS A 210 -12.07 -3.93 25.18
C HIS A 210 -12.25 -3.30 26.57
N TRP A 211 -13.13 -3.89 27.36
CA TRP A 211 -13.50 -3.35 28.67
C TRP A 211 -12.71 -4.04 29.78
N VAL A 212 -11.59 -3.43 30.17
CA VAL A 212 -10.65 -3.95 31.18
C VAL A 212 -10.53 -3.08 32.43
N LYS A 213 -11.05 -1.85 32.39
CA LYS A 213 -10.95 -0.92 33.51
C LYS A 213 -12.04 -1.24 34.52
N GLN A 214 -11.66 -1.25 35.80
CA GLN A 214 -12.61 -1.26 36.91
C GLN A 214 -13.37 0.07 36.92
N GLN A 215 -14.45 0.14 36.15
CA GLN A 215 -15.38 1.27 36.12
C GLN A 215 -16.83 0.78 36.20
N PRO A 216 -17.76 1.59 36.73
CA PRO A 216 -19.17 1.24 36.75
C PRO A 216 -19.73 1.04 35.32
N VAL A 217 -20.63 0.07 35.15
CA VAL A 217 -21.29 -0.24 33.86
C VAL A 217 -21.98 1.00 33.30
N GLU A 218 -22.64 1.79 34.15
CA GLU A 218 -23.35 3.01 33.73
C GLU A 218 -22.40 4.07 33.17
N GLN A 219 -21.16 4.11 33.64
CA GLN A 219 -20.15 5.01 33.08
C GLN A 219 -19.72 4.52 31.71
N PHE A 220 -19.52 3.21 31.53
CA PHE A 220 -19.17 2.65 30.24
C PHE A 220 -20.29 2.80 29.20
N ILE A 221 -21.55 2.64 29.60
CA ILE A 221 -22.71 2.94 28.74
C ILE A 221 -22.69 4.41 28.30
N LYS A 222 -22.40 5.35 29.21
CA LYS A 222 -22.27 6.77 28.86
C LYS A 222 -21.10 7.02 27.91
N ASP A 223 -19.99 6.33 28.10
CA ASP A 223 -18.84 6.43 27.21
C ASP A 223 -19.26 6.00 25.80
N ILE A 224 -19.93 4.85 25.64
CA ILE A 224 -20.44 4.39 24.32
C ILE A 224 -21.47 5.37 23.76
N CYS A 225 -22.38 5.89 24.58
CA CYS A 225 -23.37 6.90 24.17
C CYS A 225 -22.71 8.16 23.59
N ARG A 226 -21.53 8.56 24.08
CA ARG A 226 -20.75 9.69 23.52
C ARG A 226 -20.28 9.41 22.09
N TYR A 227 -19.92 8.18 21.75
CA TYR A 227 -19.53 7.86 20.36
C TYR A 227 -20.70 8.04 19.41
N ILE A 228 -21.90 7.62 19.81
CA ILE A 228 -23.08 7.54 18.92
C ILE A 228 -24.05 8.72 19.03
N ASN A 229 -23.78 9.69 19.91
CA ASN A 229 -24.72 10.72 20.34
C ASN A 229 -26.05 10.11 20.80
N GLY A 230 -25.95 9.14 21.70
CA GLY A 230 -27.08 8.37 22.23
C GLY A 230 -27.46 8.76 23.66
N TYR A 231 -28.67 8.36 24.04
CA TYR A 231 -29.20 8.46 25.40
C TYR A 231 -29.73 7.10 25.79
N VAL A 232 -29.35 6.63 26.97
CA VAL A 232 -29.91 5.44 27.62
C VAL A 232 -30.47 5.87 28.97
N PHE A 233 -31.74 5.54 29.21
CA PHE A 233 -32.44 5.92 30.42
C PHE A 233 -33.61 4.96 30.68
N THR A 234 -34.10 4.93 31.93
CA THR A 234 -35.35 4.23 32.24
C THR A 234 -36.52 5.14 31.92
N ASP A 235 -37.38 4.70 31.00
CA ASP A 235 -38.62 5.39 30.72
C ASP A 235 -39.56 5.28 31.92
N GLU A 236 -40.04 6.42 32.41
CA GLU A 236 -40.80 6.50 33.66
C GLU A 236 -42.24 5.98 33.51
N ALA A 237 -42.78 6.01 32.28
CA ALA A 237 -44.15 5.56 32.02
C ALA A 237 -44.22 4.03 31.93
N THR A 238 -43.22 3.42 31.29
CA THR A 238 -43.16 1.96 31.05
C THR A 238 -42.30 1.21 32.07
N GLY A 239 -41.40 1.91 32.78
CA GLY A 239 -40.40 1.31 33.67
C GLY A 239 -39.26 0.59 32.92
N LYS A 240 -39.24 0.63 31.59
CA LYS A 240 -38.26 -0.07 30.76
C LYS A 240 -37.01 0.77 30.53
N VAL A 241 -35.85 0.12 30.44
CA VAL A 241 -34.63 0.78 29.95
C VAL A 241 -34.75 0.95 28.43
N THR A 242 -34.71 2.20 27.97
CA THR A 242 -34.87 2.55 26.56
C THR A 242 -33.64 3.31 26.05
N MET A 243 -33.54 3.41 24.73
CA MET A 243 -32.44 4.07 24.04
C MET A 243 -32.97 5.02 22.96
N ARG A 244 -32.26 6.13 22.76
CA ARG A 244 -32.54 7.10 21.71
C ARG A 244 -31.25 7.67 21.14
N LEU A 245 -31.24 7.98 19.85
CA LEU A 245 -30.14 8.67 19.17
C LEU A 245 -30.53 10.13 18.89
N ALA A 246 -29.61 11.07 19.04
CA ALA A 246 -29.80 12.43 18.54
C ALA A 246 -29.57 12.46 17.03
N ARG A 247 -30.64 12.60 16.25
CA ARG A 247 -30.62 12.73 14.78
C ARG A 247 -31.57 13.84 14.33
N ASP A 248 -31.54 14.13 13.03
CA ASP A 248 -32.44 15.05 12.35
C ASP A 248 -33.72 14.31 11.91
N ASP A 249 -34.51 13.86 12.88
CA ASP A 249 -35.63 12.94 12.70
C ASP A 249 -36.99 13.54 13.11
N TYR A 250 -37.08 14.88 13.20
CA TYR A 250 -38.30 15.59 13.59
C TYR A 250 -38.66 16.71 12.62
N GLU A 251 -39.96 16.94 12.45
CA GLU A 251 -40.47 18.05 11.64
C GLU A 251 -40.65 19.31 12.49
N SER A 252 -40.12 20.44 12.00
CA SER A 252 -40.12 21.72 12.73
C SER A 252 -41.51 22.24 13.13
N GLY A 253 -42.56 21.87 12.37
CA GLY A 253 -43.94 22.26 12.63
C GLY A 253 -44.63 21.48 13.75
N ASN A 254 -44.13 20.29 14.10
CA ASN A 254 -44.77 19.35 15.03
C ASN A 254 -44.07 19.26 16.39
N ILE A 255 -43.14 20.18 16.68
CA ILE A 255 -42.37 20.18 17.91
C ILE A 255 -43.22 20.69 19.09
N PRO A 256 -43.31 19.96 20.21
CA PRO A 256 -43.97 20.44 21.42
C PRO A 256 -43.38 21.77 21.93
N VAL A 257 -44.24 22.70 22.33
CA VAL A 257 -43.83 24.06 22.74
C VAL A 257 -43.92 24.22 24.26
N LEU A 258 -42.79 24.53 24.89
CA LEU A 258 -42.71 24.96 26.28
C LEU A 258 -42.78 26.48 26.37
N THR A 259 -43.78 27.00 27.09
CA THR A 259 -44.01 28.44 27.26
C THR A 259 -43.92 28.87 28.71
N VAL A 260 -44.18 30.15 29.00
CA VAL A 260 -44.34 30.69 30.36
C VAL A 260 -45.40 29.97 31.20
N LYS A 261 -46.29 29.18 30.59
CA LYS A 261 -47.26 28.33 31.30
C LYS A 261 -46.60 27.14 31.98
N HIS A 262 -45.51 26.63 31.41
CA HIS A 262 -44.80 25.44 31.89
C HIS A 262 -43.51 25.80 32.63
N ILE A 263 -42.84 26.88 32.23
CA ILE A 263 -41.52 27.29 32.71
C ILE A 263 -41.64 28.31 33.83
N LYS A 264 -41.15 27.97 35.03
CA LYS A 264 -41.08 28.88 36.19
C LYS A 264 -39.85 29.77 36.14
N SER A 265 -38.69 29.19 35.83
CA SER A 265 -37.45 29.96 35.67
C SER A 265 -36.47 29.28 34.72
N ALA A 266 -35.65 30.08 34.06
CA ALA A 266 -34.53 29.64 33.24
C ALA A 266 -33.22 30.12 33.91
N ARG A 267 -32.28 29.22 34.12
CA ARG A 267 -30.99 29.50 34.77
C ARG A 267 -29.85 29.00 33.90
N ASN A 268 -28.63 29.43 34.24
CA ASN A 268 -27.39 28.98 33.60
C ASN A 268 -27.43 29.04 32.07
N ILE A 269 -28.05 30.09 31.52
CA ILE A 269 -28.08 30.34 30.07
C ILE A 269 -26.68 30.74 29.66
N ARG A 270 -26.04 29.90 28.86
CA ARG A 270 -24.66 30.10 28.41
C ARG A 270 -24.57 29.91 26.90
N ARG A 271 -23.71 30.71 26.27
CA ARG A 271 -23.24 30.54 24.90
C ARG A 271 -21.73 30.71 24.90
N ARG A 272 -21.03 29.91 24.10
CA ARG A 272 -19.60 30.17 23.86
C ARG A 272 -19.45 31.49 23.11
N SER A 273 -18.43 32.26 23.49
CA SER A 273 -18.04 33.44 22.71
C SER A 273 -17.48 32.99 21.37
N GLN A 274 -17.58 33.82 20.33
CA GLN A 274 -17.05 33.46 19.01
C GLN A 274 -15.53 33.25 19.02
N ALA A 275 -14.82 33.92 19.95
CA ALA A 275 -13.37 33.79 20.13
C ALA A 275 -12.94 32.49 20.83
N ASP A 276 -13.89 31.72 21.38
CA ASP A 276 -13.66 30.45 22.09
C ASP A 276 -14.24 29.25 21.35
N LEU A 277 -14.81 29.44 20.16
CA LEU A 277 -15.32 28.33 19.35
C LEU A 277 -14.16 27.52 18.79
N ILE A 278 -14.29 26.20 18.89
CA ILE A 278 -13.32 25.29 18.31
C ILE A 278 -13.49 25.30 16.80
N ASN A 279 -12.42 25.63 16.08
CA ASN A 279 -12.42 25.65 14.63
C ASN A 279 -11.60 24.50 14.02
N THR A 280 -10.85 23.76 14.85
CA THR A 280 -10.08 22.60 14.44
C THR A 280 -10.26 21.48 15.47
N LEU A 281 -10.56 20.27 15.01
CA LEU A 281 -10.71 19.11 15.89
C LEU A 281 -9.83 17.97 15.39
N THR A 282 -9.04 17.39 16.29
CA THR A 282 -8.32 16.14 16.03
C THR A 282 -9.03 15.00 16.77
N VAL A 283 -9.55 14.04 16.03
CA VAL A 283 -10.07 12.78 16.59
C VAL A 283 -8.97 11.73 16.49
N THR A 284 -8.67 11.08 17.60
CA THR A 284 -7.77 9.94 17.61
C THR A 284 -8.56 8.63 17.70
N TYR A 285 -8.12 7.63 16.96
CA TYR A 285 -8.77 6.33 16.82
C TYR A 285 -7.71 5.22 16.74
N THR A 286 -8.11 3.96 16.67
CA THR A 286 -7.16 2.84 16.60
C THR A 286 -7.06 2.36 15.15
N ASN A 287 -5.87 2.27 14.57
CA ASN A 287 -5.71 1.67 13.25
C ASN A 287 -6.01 0.17 13.34
N TRP A 288 -6.97 -0.34 12.58
CA TRP A 288 -7.35 -1.75 12.67
C TRP A 288 -6.26 -2.73 12.24
N ASN A 289 -5.33 -2.31 11.38
CA ASN A 289 -4.28 -3.17 10.85
C ASN A 289 -3.09 -3.26 11.79
N THR A 290 -2.64 -2.12 12.34
CA THR A 290 -1.47 -2.04 13.20
C THR A 290 -1.81 -2.06 14.71
N TYR A 291 -3.07 -1.77 15.06
CA TYR A 291 -3.56 -1.53 16.43
C TYR A 291 -2.93 -0.32 17.14
N ASP A 292 -2.21 0.52 16.40
CA ASP A 292 -1.64 1.76 16.93
C ASP A 292 -2.65 2.91 16.93
N LYS A 293 -2.32 3.94 17.71
CA LYS A 293 -3.08 5.20 17.73
C LYS A 293 -2.90 5.94 16.40
N ALA A 294 -4.00 6.16 15.69
CA ALA A 294 -4.09 7.02 14.51
C ALA A 294 -4.90 8.29 14.82
N ALA A 295 -4.83 9.28 13.93
CA ALA A 295 -5.54 10.54 14.10
C ALA A 295 -6.08 11.09 12.77
N VAL A 296 -7.24 11.73 12.85
CA VAL A 296 -7.84 12.51 11.77
C VAL A 296 -8.12 13.92 12.27
N THR A 297 -7.70 14.93 11.53
CA THR A 297 -7.93 16.34 11.87
C THR A 297 -8.88 16.96 10.87
N VAL A 298 -9.89 17.68 11.36
CA VAL A 298 -10.89 18.41 10.54
C VAL A 298 -10.92 19.87 10.96
N MET A 299 -11.26 20.76 10.02
CA MET A 299 -11.23 22.21 10.22
C MET A 299 -12.49 22.88 9.67
N ASN A 300 -12.99 23.91 10.37
CA ASN A 300 -14.02 24.82 9.91
C ASN A 300 -13.32 26.08 9.38
N SER A 301 -13.05 26.11 8.07
CA SER A 301 -12.27 27.15 7.40
C SER A 301 -12.91 28.53 7.51
N ALA A 302 -14.24 28.63 7.42
CA ALA A 302 -14.97 29.88 7.59
C ALA A 302 -14.81 30.45 9.00
N LEU A 303 -14.96 29.62 10.03
CA LEU A 303 -14.75 30.05 11.41
C LEU A 303 -13.28 30.39 11.68
N LEU A 304 -12.34 29.62 11.13
CA LEU A 304 -10.89 29.89 11.23
C LEU A 304 -10.52 31.25 10.63
N GLN A 305 -11.05 31.59 9.46
CA GLN A 305 -10.88 32.89 8.82
C GLN A 305 -11.51 34.02 9.66
N ALA A 306 -12.71 33.79 10.20
CA ALA A 306 -13.39 34.77 11.03
C ALA A 306 -12.69 35.03 12.38
N THR A 307 -12.04 34.01 12.97
CA THR A 307 -11.31 34.15 14.23
C THR A 307 -9.85 34.57 14.04
N GLY A 308 -9.27 34.39 12.85
CA GLY A 308 -7.90 34.74 12.50
C GLY A 308 -6.81 33.88 13.18
N ARG A 309 -7.19 32.83 13.90
CA ARG A 309 -6.28 31.89 14.58
C ARG A 309 -6.90 30.50 14.76
N THR A 310 -6.06 29.47 14.81
CA THR A 310 -6.47 28.10 15.10
C THR A 310 -6.81 27.92 16.58
N ILE A 311 -8.02 27.41 16.85
CA ILE A 311 -8.49 27.01 18.17
C ILE A 311 -8.82 25.53 18.08
N GLY A 312 -7.85 24.71 18.52
CA GLY A 312 -7.88 23.26 18.41
C GLY A 312 -8.43 22.56 19.65
N GLU A 313 -9.14 21.46 19.45
CA GLU A 313 -9.44 20.48 20.50
C GLU A 313 -9.03 19.07 20.03
N SER A 314 -8.82 18.14 20.95
CA SER A 314 -8.53 16.75 20.63
C SER A 314 -9.43 15.81 21.43
N VAL A 315 -9.99 14.81 20.76
CA VAL A 315 -10.90 13.83 21.35
C VAL A 315 -10.41 12.42 21.03
N ASP A 316 -10.39 11.56 22.05
CA ASP A 316 -9.99 10.16 21.91
C ASP A 316 -11.21 9.25 21.73
N PHE A 317 -11.24 8.52 20.62
CA PHE A 317 -12.24 7.51 20.27
C PHE A 317 -11.59 6.16 19.89
N PRO A 318 -10.83 5.52 20.80
CA PRO A 318 -10.06 4.30 20.50
C PRO A 318 -10.90 3.09 20.08
N MET A 319 -12.21 3.08 20.34
CA MET A 319 -13.09 1.98 19.90
C MET A 319 -13.46 2.06 18.41
N ILE A 320 -13.14 3.18 17.74
CA ILE A 320 -13.33 3.31 16.30
C ILE A 320 -12.07 2.79 15.60
N TYR A 321 -12.27 1.83 14.71
CA TYR A 321 -11.19 1.18 13.96
C TYR A 321 -11.24 1.54 12.46
N ASP A 322 -12.40 1.98 11.99
CA ASP A 322 -12.66 2.43 10.63
C ASP A 322 -12.31 3.92 10.50
N ASP A 323 -11.41 4.22 9.57
CA ASP A 323 -10.91 5.56 9.28
C ASP A 323 -12.00 6.48 8.71
N LYS A 324 -12.88 5.94 7.86
CA LYS A 324 -14.04 6.67 7.31
C LYS A 324 -15.06 6.98 8.40
N LEU A 325 -15.28 6.06 9.34
CA LEU A 325 -16.12 6.32 10.50
C LEU A 325 -15.50 7.39 11.41
N ALA A 326 -14.19 7.31 11.67
CA ALA A 326 -13.47 8.30 12.48
C ALA A 326 -13.59 9.71 11.87
N TYR A 327 -13.43 9.83 10.55
CA TYR A 327 -13.61 11.10 9.83
C TYR A 327 -15.03 11.66 9.96
N ARG A 328 -16.07 10.83 9.75
CA ARG A 328 -17.48 11.28 9.88
C ARG A 328 -17.80 11.72 11.30
N VAL A 329 -17.29 11.00 12.30
CA VAL A 329 -17.42 11.38 13.71
C VAL A 329 -16.69 12.69 13.98
N ALA A 330 -15.47 12.88 13.45
CA ALA A 330 -14.73 14.13 13.60
C ALA A 330 -15.49 15.33 13.02
N MET A 331 -16.05 15.21 11.82
CA MET A 331 -16.87 16.26 11.21
C MET A 331 -18.13 16.57 12.04
N ARG A 332 -18.80 15.53 12.56
CA ARG A 332 -19.97 15.68 13.43
C ARG A 332 -19.62 16.42 14.73
N GLU A 333 -18.55 16.03 15.41
CA GLU A 333 -18.10 16.67 16.64
C GLU A 333 -17.66 18.11 16.41
N LEU A 334 -16.90 18.38 15.33
CA LEU A 334 -16.50 19.73 14.98
C LEU A 334 -17.72 20.61 14.68
N ARG A 335 -18.76 20.09 14.01
CA ARG A 335 -20.00 20.82 13.78
C ARG A 335 -20.67 21.25 15.09
N MET A 336 -20.67 20.39 16.11
CA MET A 336 -21.19 20.72 17.43
C MET A 336 -20.33 21.78 18.15
N LEU A 337 -19.01 21.64 18.11
CA LEU A 337 -18.09 22.50 18.86
C LEU A 337 -17.86 23.87 18.20
N SER A 338 -18.01 23.95 16.88
CA SER A 338 -17.91 25.20 16.10
C SER A 338 -19.21 26.00 16.08
N ALA A 339 -20.33 25.40 16.50
CA ALA A 339 -21.61 26.09 16.59
C ALA A 339 -21.75 26.88 17.91
N ARG A 340 -22.37 28.06 17.85
CA ARG A 340 -22.67 28.92 19.01
C ARG A 340 -23.90 28.45 19.79
N LEU A 341 -23.99 27.14 20.04
CA LEU A 341 -25.14 26.52 20.68
C LEU A 341 -25.34 27.07 22.10
N MET A 342 -26.59 27.36 22.43
CA MET A 342 -27.01 27.74 23.77
C MET A 342 -27.24 26.52 24.66
N THR A 343 -26.79 26.57 25.92
CA THR A 343 -27.19 25.63 26.97
C THR A 343 -27.96 26.35 28.05
N CYS A 344 -29.00 25.72 28.62
CA CYS A 344 -29.84 26.31 29.66
C CYS A 344 -30.38 25.25 30.62
N GLU A 345 -30.65 25.64 31.86
CA GLU A 345 -31.42 24.85 32.82
C GLU A 345 -32.82 25.43 32.98
N LEU A 346 -33.84 24.67 32.61
CA LEU A 346 -35.24 25.04 32.74
C LEU A 346 -35.84 24.40 33.99
N TYR A 347 -36.42 25.21 34.85
CA TYR A 347 -37.19 24.76 36.00
C TYR A 347 -38.67 24.89 35.65
N CYS A 348 -39.30 23.75 35.43
CA CYS A 348 -40.65 23.64 34.92
C CYS A 348 -41.59 23.06 35.99
N ASP A 349 -42.90 23.18 35.75
CA ASP A 349 -43.90 22.45 36.51
C ASP A 349 -43.92 20.94 36.16
N THR A 350 -44.75 20.19 36.88
CA THR A 350 -44.85 18.73 36.75
C THR A 350 -45.51 18.25 35.46
N SER A 351 -46.17 19.11 34.68
CA SER A 351 -46.75 18.73 33.37
C SER A 351 -45.65 18.37 32.36
N THR A 352 -44.45 18.93 32.53
CA THR A 352 -43.28 18.65 31.69
C THR A 352 -42.58 17.33 32.03
N ALA A 353 -43.08 16.57 33.01
CA ALA A 353 -42.48 15.30 33.41
C ALA A 353 -42.54 14.22 32.32
N VAL A 354 -43.43 14.38 31.33
CA VAL A 354 -43.55 13.49 30.16
C VAL A 354 -42.30 13.48 29.29
N TYR A 355 -41.54 14.58 29.26
CA TYR A 355 -40.34 14.66 28.42
C TYR A 355 -39.18 13.84 29.01
N GLN A 356 -38.36 13.31 28.13
CA GLN A 356 -37.23 12.42 28.43
C GLN A 356 -35.94 12.90 27.75
N PRO A 357 -34.75 12.44 28.21
CA PRO A 357 -33.49 12.71 27.51
C PRO A 357 -33.55 12.37 26.02
N GLY A 358 -33.03 13.26 25.19
CA GLY A 358 -33.06 13.18 23.73
C GLY A 358 -34.32 13.76 23.06
N ASP A 359 -35.40 14.03 23.80
CA ASP A 359 -36.58 14.71 23.26
C ASP A 359 -36.22 16.14 22.79
N VAL A 360 -36.89 16.57 21.72
CA VAL A 360 -36.77 17.91 21.15
C VAL A 360 -38.02 18.71 21.47
N VAL A 361 -37.82 19.91 22.00
CA VAL A 361 -38.90 20.84 22.37
C VAL A 361 -38.55 22.25 21.90
N ARG A 362 -39.56 23.03 21.55
CA ARG A 362 -39.40 24.46 21.28
C ARG A 362 -39.63 25.23 22.56
N VAL A 363 -38.65 25.99 23.02
CA VAL A 363 -38.73 26.80 24.24
C VAL A 363 -38.99 28.24 23.89
N VAL A 364 -40.14 28.76 24.31
CA VAL A 364 -40.56 30.17 24.16
C VAL A 364 -40.73 30.79 25.54
N TYR A 365 -39.68 31.46 26.03
CA TYR A 365 -39.66 32.10 27.35
C TYR A 365 -39.09 33.53 27.24
N PRO A 366 -39.93 34.53 26.89
CA PRO A 366 -39.48 35.89 26.61
C PRO A 366 -38.74 36.57 27.75
N LYS A 367 -39.08 36.27 29.01
CA LYS A 367 -38.41 36.82 30.21
C LYS A 367 -36.91 36.56 30.24
N ALA A 368 -36.44 35.49 29.59
CA ALA A 368 -35.04 35.15 29.47
C ALA A 368 -34.52 35.20 28.02
N GLY A 369 -35.29 35.81 27.11
CA GLY A 369 -34.92 35.94 25.69
C GLY A 369 -34.90 34.62 24.91
N LEU A 370 -35.61 33.58 25.35
CA LEU A 370 -35.56 32.26 24.73
C LEU A 370 -36.68 32.08 23.67
N ASN A 371 -36.28 31.75 22.44
CA ASN A 371 -37.16 31.24 21.37
C ASN A 371 -36.34 30.27 20.49
N HIS A 372 -35.99 29.11 21.07
CA HIS A 372 -35.06 28.16 20.46
C HIS A 372 -35.66 26.75 20.42
N ILE A 373 -35.28 25.98 19.41
CA ILE A 373 -35.47 24.53 19.42
C ILE A 373 -34.31 23.94 20.21
N VAL A 374 -34.61 23.17 21.24
CA VAL A 374 -33.63 22.59 22.15
C VAL A 374 -33.86 21.10 22.29
N ARG A 375 -32.77 20.36 22.51
CA ARG A 375 -32.79 18.96 22.87
C ARG A 375 -32.51 18.80 24.36
N ILE A 376 -33.33 17.98 25.02
CA ILE A 376 -33.19 17.69 26.45
C ILE A 376 -31.99 16.75 26.63
N GLN A 377 -30.98 17.22 27.37
CA GLN A 377 -29.79 16.43 27.70
C GLN A 377 -30.01 15.59 28.95
N LYS A 378 -30.73 16.16 29.93
CA LYS A 378 -30.99 15.50 31.22
C LYS A 378 -32.28 16.00 31.84
N LYS A 379 -32.97 15.10 32.54
CA LYS A 379 -34.11 15.39 33.39
C LYS A 379 -33.79 15.07 34.85
N ARG A 380 -34.26 15.91 35.77
CA ARG A 380 -34.32 15.61 37.21
C ARG A 380 -35.67 16.05 37.76
N ARG A 381 -36.31 15.20 38.57
CA ARG A 381 -37.51 15.55 39.33
C ARG A 381 -37.12 16.14 40.69
N GLY A 382 -37.88 17.14 41.12
CA GLY A 382 -37.82 17.69 42.47
C GLY A 382 -38.43 16.75 43.51
N SER A 383 -38.40 17.17 44.77
CA SER A 383 -38.99 16.42 45.88
C SER A 383 -40.49 16.70 46.02
N LEU A 384 -41.19 15.93 46.86
CA LEU A 384 -42.60 16.20 47.19
C LEU A 384 -42.84 17.62 47.74
N ALA A 385 -41.85 18.19 48.45
CA ALA A 385 -41.91 19.55 48.97
C ALA A 385 -41.76 20.62 47.88
N ASN A 386 -41.04 20.30 46.80
CA ASN A 386 -40.82 21.18 45.65
C ASN A 386 -41.12 20.40 44.36
N PRO A 387 -42.40 20.26 43.97
CA PRO A 387 -42.79 19.54 42.76
C PRO A 387 -42.44 20.39 41.53
N GLU A 388 -41.19 20.26 41.09
CA GLU A 388 -40.63 20.87 39.89
C GLU A 388 -39.89 19.84 39.04
N VAL A 389 -39.79 20.10 37.75
CA VAL A 389 -39.01 19.30 36.80
C VAL A 389 -37.89 20.16 36.28
N LYS A 390 -36.64 19.77 36.55
CA LYS A 390 -35.45 20.41 35.99
C LYS A 390 -35.06 19.73 34.70
N LEU A 391 -35.04 20.48 33.61
CA LEU A 391 -34.55 20.04 32.29
C LEU A 391 -33.24 20.78 31.98
N GLU A 392 -32.16 20.03 31.79
CA GLU A 392 -30.91 20.55 31.23
C GLU A 392 -31.01 20.41 29.71
N VAL A 393 -31.01 21.53 28.99
CA VAL A 393 -31.27 21.59 27.55
C VAL A 393 -30.12 22.26 26.81
N MET A 394 -29.94 21.85 25.55
CA MET A 394 -29.00 22.46 24.61
C MET A 394 -29.72 22.76 23.30
N GLU A 395 -29.43 23.90 22.69
CA GLU A 395 -29.91 24.26 21.35
C GLU A 395 -29.57 23.15 20.35
N ASP A 396 -30.57 22.74 19.56
CA ASP A 396 -30.39 21.59 18.69
C ASP A 396 -29.73 22.00 17.37
N ILE A 397 -28.61 21.35 17.05
CA ILE A 397 -27.76 21.68 15.90
C ILE A 397 -28.46 21.51 14.55
N PHE A 398 -29.45 20.61 14.50
CA PHE A 398 -30.18 20.28 13.27
C PHE A 398 -31.18 21.38 12.87
N SER A 399 -31.48 22.32 13.78
CA SER A 399 -32.39 23.44 13.52
C SER A 399 -31.76 24.63 12.76
N SER A 400 -30.44 24.63 12.53
CA SER A 400 -29.69 25.74 11.92
C SER A 400 -29.01 25.33 10.60
N ALA A 401 -29.11 26.18 9.56
CA ALA A 401 -28.55 25.95 8.24
C ALA A 401 -27.02 25.76 8.27
N THR A 402 -26.56 24.73 7.58
CA THR A 402 -25.18 24.21 7.54
C THR A 402 -24.18 25.18 6.91
N GLY A 403 -23.01 25.34 7.52
CA GLY A 403 -21.83 25.91 6.88
C GLY A 403 -20.99 24.83 6.17
N ASP A 404 -20.18 25.25 5.19
CA ASP A 404 -19.30 24.35 4.45
C ASP A 404 -18.08 23.96 5.31
N TYR A 405 -17.90 22.65 5.52
CA TYR A 405 -16.76 22.07 6.22
C TYR A 405 -15.83 21.43 5.20
N THR A 406 -14.65 22.01 5.02
CA THR A 406 -13.67 21.51 4.05
C THR A 406 -12.81 20.42 4.69
N PRO A 407 -12.77 19.19 4.13
CA PRO A 407 -11.74 18.24 4.51
C PRO A 407 -10.35 18.78 4.17
N PRO A 408 -9.33 18.59 5.03
CA PRO A 408 -7.97 18.52 4.52
C PRO A 408 -7.84 17.29 3.59
N PRO A 409 -6.92 17.30 2.61
CA PRO A 409 -6.64 16.13 1.80
C PRO A 409 -6.37 14.92 2.72
N PRO A 410 -6.89 13.72 2.38
CA PRO A 410 -6.69 12.55 3.23
C PRO A 410 -5.20 12.33 3.45
N SER A 411 -4.81 11.98 4.68
CA SER A 411 -3.46 11.48 4.93
C SER A 411 -3.29 10.20 4.13
N ASN A 412 -2.58 10.26 3.00
CA ASN A 412 -2.20 9.13 2.14
C ASN A 412 -1.20 8.19 2.82
N TRP A 413 -1.33 7.94 4.13
CA TRP A 413 -0.57 6.90 4.80
C TRP A 413 -1.26 5.56 4.55
N LYS A 414 -1.07 5.02 3.34
CA LYS A 414 -1.14 3.57 3.15
C LYS A 414 0.12 3.00 3.79
N GLU A 415 -0.03 1.90 4.53
CA GLU A 415 1.10 1.11 5.01
C GLU A 415 2.05 0.90 3.83
N PRO A 416 3.25 1.50 3.82
CA PRO A 416 4.03 1.61 2.59
C PRO A 416 4.58 0.26 2.15
N ILE A 417 4.49 -0.77 3.01
CA ILE A 417 5.21 -2.02 2.86
C ILE A 417 4.30 -3.09 2.23
N ASN A 418 4.49 -3.37 0.95
CA ASN A 418 3.84 -4.44 0.21
C ASN A 418 4.57 -5.77 0.48
N THR A 419 3.91 -6.90 0.23
CA THR A 419 4.63 -8.18 0.16
C THR A 419 5.47 -8.20 -1.12
N PRO A 420 6.62 -8.91 -1.15
CA PRO A 420 7.41 -9.09 -2.37
C PRO A 420 6.55 -9.58 -3.55
N MET A 421 6.74 -8.98 -4.72
CA MET A 421 5.99 -9.30 -5.94
C MET A 421 6.95 -9.66 -7.08
N PRO A 422 6.57 -10.57 -8.00
CA PRO A 422 7.36 -10.86 -9.19
C PRO A 422 7.69 -9.60 -9.99
N ILE A 423 8.91 -9.53 -10.50
CA ILE A 423 9.37 -8.44 -11.36
C ILE A 423 8.83 -8.70 -12.77
N SER A 424 7.81 -7.95 -13.16
CA SER A 424 7.11 -8.13 -14.44
C SER A 424 7.77 -7.46 -15.63
N GLU A 425 8.57 -6.41 -15.38
CA GLU A 425 9.27 -5.65 -16.42
C GLU A 425 10.77 -5.70 -16.12
N GLN A 426 11.48 -6.58 -16.82
CA GLN A 426 12.93 -6.72 -16.74
C GLN A 426 13.51 -7.03 -18.13
N LYS A 427 14.80 -6.72 -18.29
CA LYS A 427 15.55 -6.99 -19.52
C LYS A 427 16.99 -7.28 -19.15
N VAL A 428 17.56 -8.31 -19.76
CA VAL A 428 19.00 -8.60 -19.69
C VAL A 428 19.64 -8.13 -20.98
N VAL A 429 20.77 -7.43 -20.88
CA VAL A 429 21.56 -7.05 -22.04
C VAL A 429 23.01 -7.40 -21.85
N GLU A 430 23.68 -7.75 -22.95
CA GLU A 430 25.14 -7.82 -22.96
C GLU A 430 25.73 -6.41 -22.99
N LEU A 431 26.84 -6.18 -22.28
CA LEU A 431 27.44 -4.86 -22.11
C LEU A 431 28.21 -4.40 -23.35
N PRO A 432 28.04 -3.13 -23.79
CA PRO A 432 28.88 -2.55 -24.82
C PRO A 432 30.29 -2.28 -24.29
N TYR A 433 31.27 -2.24 -25.21
CA TYR A 433 32.67 -1.96 -24.87
C TYR A 433 32.86 -0.70 -24.02
N TRP A 434 32.11 0.36 -24.35
CA TRP A 434 32.18 1.63 -23.64
C TRP A 434 31.90 1.50 -22.15
N LEU A 435 30.89 0.71 -21.75
CA LEU A 435 30.55 0.58 -20.34
C LEU A 435 31.64 -0.18 -19.60
N LEU A 436 32.15 -1.27 -20.17
CA LEU A 436 33.28 -2.02 -19.61
C LEU A 436 34.54 -1.16 -19.45
N ALA A 437 34.84 -0.32 -20.44
CA ALA A 437 35.99 0.56 -20.40
C ALA A 437 35.87 1.70 -19.38
N ASN A 438 34.65 2.07 -19.00
CA ASN A 438 34.39 3.07 -17.95
C ASN A 438 34.24 2.46 -16.55
N THR A 439 34.00 1.16 -16.43
CA THR A 439 33.83 0.48 -15.13
C THR A 439 35.09 -0.26 -14.67
N LEU A 440 35.81 -0.92 -15.59
CA LEU A 440 36.98 -1.72 -15.28
C LEU A 440 38.26 -0.89 -15.27
N ASN A 441 39.22 -1.28 -14.44
CA ASN A 441 40.53 -0.63 -14.48
C ASN A 441 41.33 -1.07 -15.73
N PRO A 442 42.37 -0.31 -16.15
CA PRO A 442 43.11 -0.61 -17.38
C PRO A 442 43.73 -2.01 -17.43
N SER A 443 44.09 -2.61 -16.28
CA SER A 443 44.68 -3.96 -16.24
C SER A 443 43.61 -5.02 -16.48
N GLU A 444 42.44 -4.88 -15.88
CA GLU A 444 41.28 -5.77 -16.10
C GLU A 444 40.77 -5.66 -17.53
N LEU A 445 40.60 -4.43 -18.04
CA LEU A 445 40.16 -4.19 -19.41
C LEU A 445 41.09 -4.85 -20.44
N ALA A 446 42.41 -4.85 -20.18
CA ALA A 446 43.40 -5.49 -21.05
C ALA A 446 43.33 -7.03 -21.04
N THR A 447 42.66 -7.64 -20.06
CA THR A 447 42.49 -9.10 -19.98
C THR A 447 41.24 -9.61 -20.70
N ILE A 448 40.31 -8.72 -21.05
CA ILE A 448 39.11 -9.04 -21.82
C ILE A 448 39.54 -9.49 -23.22
N ASN A 449 39.13 -10.69 -23.60
CA ASN A 449 39.38 -11.24 -24.95
C ASN A 449 38.12 -11.15 -25.82
N GLU A 450 38.20 -11.60 -27.07
CA GLU A 450 37.09 -11.50 -28.03
C GLU A 450 35.86 -12.36 -27.69
N PHE A 451 36.01 -13.34 -26.79
CA PHE A 451 34.94 -14.20 -26.32
C PHE A 451 34.39 -13.78 -24.95
N SER A 452 35.05 -12.86 -24.24
CA SER A 452 34.59 -12.38 -22.93
C SER A 452 33.27 -11.60 -23.09
N SER A 453 32.27 -11.97 -22.29
CA SER A 453 30.93 -11.39 -22.32
C SER A 453 30.48 -11.05 -20.90
N PHE A 454 29.87 -9.88 -20.75
CA PHE A 454 29.34 -9.38 -19.48
C PHE A 454 27.92 -8.92 -19.70
N ILE A 455 27.07 -9.08 -18.68
CA ILE A 455 25.66 -8.75 -18.77
C ILE A 455 25.25 -7.74 -17.70
N ALA A 456 24.37 -6.83 -18.08
CA ALA A 456 23.59 -6.02 -17.16
C ALA A 456 22.15 -6.51 -17.10
N TRP A 457 21.55 -6.29 -15.95
CA TRP A 457 20.15 -6.53 -15.70
C TRP A 457 19.46 -5.21 -15.42
N TYR A 458 18.37 -4.96 -16.14
CA TYR A 458 17.52 -3.80 -15.93
C TYR A 458 16.14 -4.25 -15.53
N ALA A 459 15.54 -3.55 -14.59
CA ALA A 459 14.19 -3.85 -14.14
C ALA A 459 13.46 -2.63 -13.62
N ALA A 460 12.15 -2.62 -13.85
CA ALA A 460 11.26 -1.70 -13.17
C ALA A 460 10.96 -2.21 -11.76
N LYS A 461 10.87 -1.26 -10.83
CA LYS A 461 10.52 -1.53 -9.44
C LYS A 461 9.06 -2.04 -9.33
N PRO A 462 8.79 -3.24 -8.77
CA PRO A 462 7.44 -3.81 -8.72
C PRO A 462 6.47 -3.03 -7.83
N THR A 463 6.95 -2.54 -6.68
CA THR A 463 6.19 -1.71 -5.74
C THR A 463 7.07 -0.61 -5.15
N SER A 464 6.49 0.53 -4.76
CA SER A 464 7.22 1.71 -4.28
C SER A 464 8.16 1.46 -3.09
N ASP A 465 7.94 0.40 -2.33
CA ASP A 465 8.71 -0.01 -1.16
C ASP A 465 9.67 -1.18 -1.39
N THR A 466 9.74 -1.70 -2.62
CA THR A 466 10.77 -2.69 -2.96
C THR A 466 12.14 -2.01 -2.83
N VAL A 467 13.03 -2.58 -2.02
CA VAL A 467 14.35 -1.99 -1.70
C VAL A 467 15.47 -2.52 -2.60
N GLY A 468 15.23 -3.58 -3.36
CA GLY A 468 16.17 -4.17 -4.33
C GLY A 468 15.67 -5.53 -4.81
N ALA A 469 16.49 -6.22 -5.60
CA ALA A 469 16.24 -7.59 -6.03
C ALA A 469 17.48 -8.45 -5.80
N ASP A 470 17.32 -9.61 -5.14
CA ASP A 470 18.40 -10.60 -5.05
C ASP A 470 18.51 -11.31 -6.41
N LEU A 471 19.60 -11.06 -7.15
CA LEU A 471 19.82 -11.63 -8.48
C LEU A 471 20.50 -12.98 -8.42
N TYR A 472 19.96 -13.91 -9.20
CA TYR A 472 20.52 -15.23 -9.42
C TYR A 472 20.68 -15.48 -10.91
N TYR A 473 21.77 -16.16 -11.28
CA TYR A 473 21.94 -16.72 -12.62
C TYR A 473 22.04 -18.24 -12.55
N ASN A 474 21.58 -18.90 -13.60
CA ASN A 474 21.62 -20.34 -13.72
C ASN A 474 22.99 -20.77 -14.27
N HIS A 475 23.65 -21.66 -13.56
CA HIS A 475 24.88 -22.30 -13.99
C HIS A 475 24.73 -23.82 -13.83
N PHE A 476 24.59 -24.54 -14.94
CA PHE A 476 24.38 -25.99 -14.99
C PHE A 476 23.24 -26.49 -14.07
N ASN A 477 22.03 -25.93 -14.21
CA ASN A 477 20.84 -26.25 -13.40
C ASN A 477 20.98 -25.91 -11.91
N ARG A 478 21.91 -25.03 -11.55
CA ARG A 478 22.05 -24.49 -10.20
C ARG A 478 21.91 -22.98 -10.24
N TRP A 479 21.04 -22.44 -9.40
CA TRP A 479 20.94 -21.00 -9.19
C TRP A 479 22.07 -20.53 -8.29
N LEU A 480 22.92 -19.66 -8.82
CA LEU A 480 24.00 -19.00 -8.10
C LEU A 480 23.58 -17.55 -7.81
N TYR A 481 23.66 -17.16 -6.53
CA TYR A 481 23.45 -15.78 -6.14
C TYR A 481 24.61 -14.93 -6.69
N SER A 482 24.27 -13.79 -7.31
CA SER A 482 25.26 -12.79 -7.72
C SER A 482 25.38 -11.72 -6.64
N HIS A 483 24.39 -10.83 -6.55
CA HIS A 483 24.35 -9.72 -5.61
C HIS A 483 22.90 -9.22 -5.47
N ARG A 484 22.68 -8.23 -4.59
CA ARG A 484 21.42 -7.51 -4.50
C ARG A 484 21.47 -6.30 -5.41
N ALA A 485 20.76 -6.37 -6.53
CA ALA A 485 20.73 -5.31 -7.53
C ALA A 485 19.69 -4.24 -7.21
N SER A 486 19.95 -3.04 -7.73
CA SER A 486 19.03 -1.92 -7.74
C SER A 486 18.12 -1.96 -8.97
N PHE A 487 17.01 -1.22 -8.93
CA PHE A 487 16.13 -1.06 -10.09
C PHE A 487 16.59 0.12 -10.95
N SER A 488 16.32 0.04 -12.24
CA SER A 488 16.77 1.04 -13.21
C SER A 488 15.75 2.17 -13.32
N PRO A 489 16.15 3.44 -13.13
CA PRO A 489 15.27 4.57 -13.43
C PRO A 489 14.78 4.51 -14.88
N ARG A 490 13.51 4.84 -15.10
CA ARG A 490 12.94 4.84 -16.45
C ARG A 490 11.89 5.92 -16.65
N SER A 491 11.61 6.19 -17.92
CA SER A 491 10.40 6.91 -18.37
C SER A 491 9.74 6.14 -19.49
N LEU A 492 8.57 6.61 -19.93
CA LEU A 492 7.90 6.12 -21.12
C LEU A 492 7.81 7.24 -22.16
N LEU A 493 8.03 6.93 -23.44
CA LEU A 493 7.71 7.86 -24.52
C LEU A 493 6.21 8.14 -24.54
N LEU A 494 5.80 9.41 -24.60
CA LEU A 494 4.39 9.78 -24.71
C LEU A 494 3.87 9.57 -26.14
N GLU A 495 4.69 9.93 -27.13
CA GLU A 495 4.38 9.87 -28.55
C GLU A 495 5.45 9.06 -29.29
N SER A 496 5.13 8.62 -30.50
CA SER A 496 6.13 7.94 -31.35
C SER A 496 7.25 8.89 -31.75
N ALA A 497 8.48 8.39 -31.79
CA ALA A 497 9.65 9.13 -32.24
C ALA A 497 10.23 8.49 -33.51
N GLY A 498 10.36 9.28 -34.58
CA GLY A 498 11.03 8.89 -35.81
C GLY A 498 12.55 8.86 -35.67
N ARG A 499 13.27 8.28 -36.64
CA ARG A 499 14.74 8.09 -36.60
C ARG A 499 15.57 9.37 -36.44
N THR A 500 15.04 10.50 -36.91
CA THR A 500 15.72 11.81 -36.89
C THR A 500 15.25 12.73 -35.77
N ASP A 501 14.22 12.33 -35.01
CA ASP A 501 13.67 13.16 -33.95
C ASP A 501 14.63 13.21 -32.76
N VAL A 502 14.93 14.43 -32.30
CA VAL A 502 15.91 14.70 -31.23
C VAL A 502 15.28 15.35 -29.99
N GLN A 503 13.98 15.62 -30.04
CA GLN A 503 13.19 16.11 -28.91
C GLN A 503 12.00 15.17 -28.72
N TRP A 504 11.90 14.56 -27.54
CA TRP A 504 10.83 13.61 -27.25
C TRP A 504 10.09 14.01 -25.99
N GLN A 505 8.78 13.81 -26.00
CA GLN A 505 7.97 13.95 -24.80
C GLN A 505 7.94 12.63 -24.05
N VAL A 506 8.22 12.67 -22.75
CA VAL A 506 8.24 11.51 -21.86
C VAL A 506 7.26 11.67 -20.71
N VAL A 507 6.79 10.56 -20.15
CA VAL A 507 5.91 10.53 -18.97
C VAL A 507 6.39 9.52 -17.94
N GLY A 508 6.02 9.75 -16.68
CA GLY A 508 6.42 8.92 -15.54
C GLY A 508 7.89 9.09 -15.18
N SER A 509 8.39 10.32 -15.16
CA SER A 509 9.82 10.62 -15.28
C SER A 509 10.65 10.44 -14.00
N ASP A 510 11.03 9.18 -13.72
CA ASP A 510 12.13 8.87 -12.78
C ASP A 510 13.49 9.42 -13.25
N LEU A 511 13.54 10.03 -14.43
CA LEU A 511 14.70 10.73 -14.98
C LEU A 511 14.93 12.10 -14.32
N VAL A 512 13.91 12.69 -13.68
CA VAL A 512 14.02 14.01 -13.03
C VAL A 512 14.96 13.90 -11.83
N GLY A 513 15.98 14.76 -11.80
CA GLY A 513 16.96 14.82 -10.71
C GLY A 513 18.15 13.87 -10.86
N LEU A 514 18.24 13.11 -11.95
CA LEU A 514 19.44 12.36 -12.33
C LEU A 514 20.47 13.29 -12.98
N GLU A 515 21.74 12.87 -12.96
CA GLU A 515 22.83 13.60 -13.61
C GLU A 515 22.75 13.46 -15.13
N LEU A 516 22.71 14.60 -15.82
CA LEU A 516 22.73 14.70 -17.27
C LEU A 516 24.09 15.23 -17.74
N PRO A 517 24.57 14.82 -18.93
CA PRO A 517 23.95 13.86 -19.85
C PRO A 517 24.10 12.40 -19.42
N MET A 518 23.11 11.56 -19.75
CA MET A 518 23.09 10.13 -19.39
C MET A 518 22.78 9.25 -20.60
N ILE A 519 23.26 8.01 -20.58
CA ILE A 519 22.95 7.02 -21.61
C ILE A 519 21.67 6.29 -21.24
N CYS A 520 20.78 6.10 -22.21
CA CYS A 520 19.56 5.32 -22.03
C CYS A 520 19.40 4.27 -23.15
N LEU A 521 18.80 3.15 -22.78
CA LEU A 521 18.35 2.11 -23.71
C LEU A 521 16.87 2.33 -24.02
N VAL A 522 16.53 2.38 -25.31
CA VAL A 522 15.15 2.49 -25.83
C VAL A 522 14.98 1.42 -26.89
N GLY A 523 14.16 0.41 -26.63
CA GLY A 523 14.09 -0.76 -27.51
C GLY A 523 15.46 -1.43 -27.63
N ASN A 524 16.07 -1.37 -28.82
CA ASN A 524 17.43 -1.84 -29.10
C ASN A 524 18.41 -0.70 -29.44
N GLU A 525 17.99 0.55 -29.30
CA GLU A 525 18.81 1.74 -29.52
C GLU A 525 19.39 2.26 -28.19
N LEU A 526 20.69 2.58 -28.19
CA LEU A 526 21.30 3.39 -27.16
C LEU A 526 21.27 4.85 -27.59
N ILE A 527 20.83 5.72 -26.68
CA ILE A 527 20.78 7.17 -26.86
C ILE A 527 21.52 7.87 -25.72
N VAL A 528 21.85 9.15 -25.89
CA VAL A 528 22.23 10.02 -24.78
C VAL A 528 21.13 11.05 -24.57
N VAL A 529 20.53 11.07 -23.38
CA VAL A 529 19.68 12.19 -22.95
C VAL A 529 20.60 13.32 -22.52
N MET A 530 20.58 14.41 -23.29
CA MET A 530 21.45 15.58 -23.10
C MET A 530 20.85 16.59 -22.12
N ASP A 531 19.54 16.77 -22.17
CA ASP A 531 18.82 17.77 -21.39
C ASP A 531 17.36 17.32 -21.14
N LEU A 532 16.74 17.82 -20.08
CA LEU A 532 15.37 17.57 -19.68
C LEU A 532 14.70 18.87 -19.26
N ASP A 533 13.79 19.40 -20.10
CA ASP A 533 12.99 20.59 -19.82
C ASP A 533 11.52 20.19 -19.58
N GLY A 534 11.12 20.15 -18.32
CA GLY A 534 9.84 19.59 -17.90
C GLY A 534 9.74 18.11 -18.30
N ASP A 535 8.84 17.81 -19.24
CA ASP A 535 8.59 16.46 -19.76
C ASP A 535 9.22 16.24 -21.15
N ILE A 536 10.08 17.15 -21.62
CA ILE A 536 10.72 17.07 -22.94
C ILE A 536 12.20 16.75 -22.76
N VAL A 537 12.62 15.59 -23.28
CA VAL A 537 14.04 15.20 -23.36
C VAL A 537 14.64 15.61 -24.69
N ARG A 538 15.88 16.14 -24.65
CA ARG A 538 16.71 16.32 -25.85
C ARG A 538 17.72 15.18 -25.93
N VAL A 539 17.78 14.49 -27.06
CA VAL A 539 18.57 13.27 -27.21
C VAL A 539 19.60 13.33 -28.34
N LYS A 540 20.71 12.61 -28.17
CA LYS A 540 21.58 12.14 -29.24
C LYS A 540 21.20 10.69 -29.59
N ARG A 541 21.06 10.41 -30.88
CA ARG A 541 20.51 9.16 -31.41
C ARG A 541 21.60 8.17 -31.84
N GLY A 542 21.34 6.88 -31.70
CA GLY A 542 22.22 5.79 -32.14
C GLY A 542 23.67 5.96 -31.68
N VAL A 543 23.89 6.02 -30.37
CA VAL A 543 25.24 6.11 -29.80
C VAL A 543 25.87 4.72 -29.66
N LEU A 544 27.19 4.69 -29.55
CA LEU A 544 27.98 3.47 -29.38
C LEU A 544 27.76 2.47 -30.53
N ASP A 545 27.33 1.25 -30.23
CA ASP A 545 27.20 0.14 -31.16
C ASP A 545 25.79 0.00 -31.76
N THR A 546 24.93 1.01 -31.58
CA THR A 546 23.55 1.03 -32.05
C THR A 546 23.28 2.14 -33.06
N MET A 547 22.19 2.02 -33.82
CA MET A 547 21.72 3.00 -34.79
C MET A 547 20.30 3.52 -34.44
N PRO A 548 19.87 4.67 -35.01
CA PRO A 548 18.54 5.22 -34.75
C PRO A 548 17.41 4.32 -35.24
N GLU A 549 16.48 4.00 -34.35
CA GLU A 549 15.26 3.24 -34.65
C GLU A 549 14.01 4.13 -34.57
N GLU A 550 12.89 3.67 -35.14
CA GLU A 550 11.59 4.28 -34.85
C GLU A 550 11.06 3.68 -33.55
N HIS A 551 10.63 4.53 -32.63
CA HIS A 551 10.07 4.10 -31.35
C HIS A 551 8.60 4.44 -31.27
N ASN A 552 7.78 3.47 -30.87
CA ASN A 552 6.36 3.70 -30.65
C ASN A 552 6.12 4.43 -29.32
N ALA A 553 4.96 5.07 -29.18
CA ALA A 553 4.50 5.56 -27.90
C ALA A 553 4.49 4.42 -26.86
N MET A 554 4.70 4.77 -25.58
CA MET A 554 4.84 3.87 -24.44
C MET A 554 6.09 2.98 -24.44
N THR A 555 7.04 3.18 -25.37
CA THR A 555 8.34 2.49 -25.31
C THR A 555 9.14 3.00 -24.11
N PRO A 556 9.70 2.11 -23.26
CA PRO A 556 10.52 2.50 -22.13
C PRO A 556 11.84 3.16 -22.53
N VAL A 557 12.16 4.25 -21.84
CA VAL A 557 13.48 4.91 -21.85
C VAL A 557 14.17 4.57 -20.54
N ILE A 558 15.10 3.62 -20.58
CA ILE A 558 15.73 3.03 -19.38
C ILE A 558 17.13 3.58 -19.23
N VAL A 559 17.50 4.10 -18.06
CA VAL A 559 18.86 4.58 -17.80
C VAL A 559 19.85 3.40 -17.78
N LEU A 560 20.94 3.55 -18.52
CA LEU A 560 22.02 2.59 -18.54
C LEU A 560 22.91 2.80 -17.30
N ASP A 561 22.55 2.16 -16.19
CA ASP A 561 23.38 2.13 -14.97
C ASP A 561 24.20 0.83 -14.88
N ALA A 562 25.34 0.89 -14.20
CA ALA A 562 26.42 -0.09 -14.22
C ALA A 562 26.24 -1.29 -13.26
N ASP A 563 25.01 -1.67 -12.91
CA ASP A 563 24.74 -2.83 -12.05
C ASP A 563 24.89 -4.14 -12.85
N ALA A 564 26.12 -4.37 -13.30
CA ALA A 564 26.55 -5.53 -14.06
C ALA A 564 26.73 -6.73 -13.14
N LEU A 565 26.50 -7.93 -13.67
CA LEU A 565 26.94 -9.12 -12.95
C LEU A 565 28.47 -9.17 -12.92
N GLU A 566 29.04 -9.43 -11.75
CA GLU A 566 30.49 -9.65 -11.57
C GLU A 566 31.01 -10.88 -12.33
N ALA A 567 30.12 -11.79 -12.73
CA ALA A 567 30.48 -13.00 -13.45
C ALA A 567 30.86 -12.68 -14.91
N GLU A 568 32.02 -13.19 -15.33
CA GLU A 568 32.42 -13.25 -16.74
C GLU A 568 31.82 -14.49 -17.40
N PHE A 569 31.21 -14.31 -18.56
CA PHE A 569 30.64 -15.36 -19.38
C PHE A 569 31.36 -15.44 -20.73
N THR A 570 31.09 -16.51 -21.49
CA THR A 570 31.70 -16.72 -22.81
C THR A 570 30.69 -16.47 -23.94
N ALA A 571 31.14 -15.86 -25.04
CA ALA A 571 30.34 -15.69 -26.25
C ALA A 571 29.81 -17.05 -26.73
N GLY A 572 28.54 -17.09 -27.11
CA GLY A 572 27.79 -18.31 -27.44
C GLY A 572 27.13 -19.01 -26.25
N GLU A 573 27.44 -18.62 -25.02
CA GLU A 573 26.76 -19.12 -23.82
C GLU A 573 25.32 -18.60 -23.74
N ARG A 574 24.43 -19.44 -23.20
CA ARG A 574 23.05 -19.07 -22.87
C ARG A 574 22.95 -18.89 -21.38
N VAL A 575 22.62 -17.67 -20.95
CA VAL A 575 22.52 -17.30 -19.54
C VAL A 575 21.07 -17.02 -19.20
N THR A 576 20.57 -17.68 -18.16
CA THR A 576 19.23 -17.44 -17.61
C THR A 576 19.36 -16.79 -16.24
N LEU A 577 18.60 -15.73 -15.98
CA LEU A 577 18.59 -15.00 -14.71
C LEU A 577 17.20 -14.91 -14.10
N ARG A 578 17.15 -14.73 -12.78
CA ARG A 578 15.94 -14.37 -12.05
C ARG A 578 16.25 -13.38 -10.94
N GLY A 579 15.40 -12.37 -10.79
CA GLY A 579 15.45 -11.43 -9.68
C GLY A 579 14.37 -11.73 -8.65
N LEU A 580 14.74 -11.85 -7.37
CA LEU A 580 13.79 -11.98 -6.26
C LEU A 580 13.60 -10.61 -5.61
N SER A 581 12.44 -9.99 -5.80
CA SER A 581 12.16 -8.67 -5.20
C SER A 581 12.27 -8.74 -3.67
N VAL A 582 12.83 -7.70 -3.05
CA VAL A 582 12.99 -7.59 -1.60
C VAL A 582 12.20 -6.39 -1.10
N THR A 583 11.34 -6.62 -0.12
CA THR A 583 10.61 -5.56 0.60
C THR A 583 10.94 -5.66 2.09
N PRO A 584 10.59 -4.66 2.92
CA PRO A 584 10.69 -4.82 4.37
C PRO A 584 9.86 -6.00 4.95
N LYS A 585 8.95 -6.61 4.17
CA LYS A 585 8.20 -7.84 4.52
C LYS A 585 8.92 -9.15 4.16
N GLY A 586 10.07 -9.10 3.47
CA GLY A 586 10.89 -10.27 3.13
C GLY A 586 11.36 -10.29 1.67
N THR A 587 11.82 -11.45 1.21
CA THR A 587 12.24 -11.71 -0.18
C THR A 587 11.18 -12.54 -0.91
N LEU A 588 11.03 -12.33 -2.22
CA LEU A 588 10.13 -13.11 -3.06
C LEU A 588 10.49 -14.60 -3.05
N ASP A 589 9.47 -15.45 -3.01
CA ASP A 589 9.61 -16.90 -3.18
C ASP A 589 10.20 -17.22 -4.56
N GLU A 590 11.26 -18.03 -4.56
CA GLU A 590 11.98 -18.48 -5.76
C GLU A 590 11.07 -19.10 -6.82
N ALA A 591 10.01 -19.80 -6.42
CA ALA A 591 9.07 -20.44 -7.34
C ALA A 591 8.17 -19.45 -8.08
N LYS A 592 8.16 -18.18 -7.66
CA LYS A 592 7.34 -17.10 -8.26
C LYS A 592 8.18 -16.12 -9.07
N ALA A 593 9.50 -16.30 -9.13
CA ALA A 593 10.39 -15.41 -9.85
C ALA A 593 10.16 -15.50 -11.37
N THR A 594 10.23 -14.36 -12.06
CA THR A 594 10.23 -14.33 -13.53
C THR A 594 11.67 -14.53 -14.01
N GLU A 595 11.84 -15.43 -14.98
CA GLU A 595 13.14 -15.76 -15.57
C GLU A 595 13.35 -15.02 -16.89
N GLU A 596 14.55 -14.48 -17.09
CA GLU A 596 15.00 -13.85 -18.35
C GLU A 596 16.17 -14.62 -18.92
N GLU A 597 16.25 -14.71 -20.25
CA GLU A 597 17.31 -15.45 -20.95
C GLU A 597 17.98 -14.60 -22.03
N ILE A 598 19.30 -14.73 -22.15
CA ILE A 598 20.09 -14.11 -23.21
C ILE A 598 21.11 -15.11 -23.78
N VAL A 599 21.34 -15.03 -25.09
CA VAL A 599 22.46 -15.71 -25.77
C VAL A 599 23.53 -14.66 -26.07
N LEU A 600 24.73 -14.89 -25.55
CA LEU A 600 25.83 -13.92 -25.62
C LEU A 600 26.52 -13.97 -26.99
N VAL A 601 26.91 -12.82 -27.50
CA VAL A 601 27.48 -12.67 -28.85
C VAL A 601 28.87 -12.05 -28.86
N GLY A 602 29.46 -11.77 -27.70
CA GLY A 602 30.74 -11.07 -27.60
C GLY A 602 30.60 -9.59 -27.99
N ARG A 603 29.55 -8.93 -27.51
CA ARG A 603 29.14 -7.56 -27.88
C ARG A 603 30.30 -6.57 -27.80
N ALA A 604 31.10 -6.63 -26.74
CA ALA A 604 32.22 -5.71 -26.53
C ALA A 604 33.34 -5.85 -27.58
N ALA A 605 33.52 -7.02 -28.20
CA ALA A 605 34.56 -7.27 -29.20
C ALA A 605 34.17 -6.78 -30.61
N LYS A 606 32.87 -6.60 -30.87
CA LYS A 606 32.34 -6.20 -32.18
C LYS A 606 32.70 -4.75 -32.52
N PRO A 607 32.95 -4.45 -33.82
CA PRO A 607 33.11 -3.06 -34.25
C PRO A 607 31.79 -2.29 -34.12
N LEU A 608 31.86 -0.96 -34.06
CA LEU A 608 30.67 -0.10 -34.13
C LEU A 608 30.02 -0.20 -35.51
N CYS A 609 28.70 0.04 -35.57
CA CYS A 609 27.94 0.04 -36.81
C CYS A 609 28.35 1.20 -37.74
N VAL A 610 28.00 1.10 -39.02
CA VAL A 610 28.18 2.22 -39.98
C VAL A 610 27.30 3.40 -39.57
N THR A 611 27.81 4.61 -39.77
CA THR A 611 27.13 5.86 -39.39
C THR A 611 26.87 6.76 -40.59
N ASN A 612 26.04 7.78 -40.40
CA ASN A 612 25.77 8.85 -41.36
C ASN A 612 25.52 8.38 -42.81
N VAL A 613 24.74 7.30 -42.96
CA VAL A 613 24.44 6.73 -44.28
C VAL A 613 23.43 7.59 -45.01
N ARG A 614 23.76 8.07 -46.21
CA ARG A 614 22.88 8.88 -47.05
C ARG A 614 22.82 8.33 -48.47
N PHE A 615 21.64 8.39 -49.07
CA PHE A 615 21.38 8.09 -50.47
C PHE A 615 21.10 9.42 -51.17
N ASN A 616 21.96 9.82 -52.10
CA ASN A 616 21.86 11.12 -52.79
C ASN A 616 21.63 12.29 -51.80
N ASP A 617 22.45 12.33 -50.75
CA ASP A 617 22.42 13.31 -49.66
C ASP A 617 21.20 13.26 -48.71
N GLU A 618 20.29 12.29 -48.88
CA GLU A 618 19.11 12.09 -48.03
C GLU A 618 19.20 10.86 -47.11
N TYR A 619 18.58 10.95 -45.93
CA TYR A 619 18.48 9.84 -44.98
C TYR A 619 17.20 9.03 -45.22
N TRP A 620 17.35 7.70 -45.37
CA TRP A 620 16.24 6.75 -45.56
C TRP A 620 15.17 7.20 -46.58
N PRO A 621 15.54 7.62 -47.81
CA PRO A 621 14.54 8.09 -48.76
C PRO A 621 13.68 6.93 -49.27
N MET A 622 12.40 7.23 -49.55
CA MET A 622 11.47 6.25 -50.13
C MET A 622 11.77 5.94 -51.60
N SER A 623 12.28 6.92 -52.34
CA SER A 623 12.77 6.76 -53.71
C SER A 623 14.06 7.58 -53.94
N SER A 624 14.86 7.19 -54.92
CA SER A 624 16.07 7.92 -55.29
C SER A 624 16.42 7.73 -56.77
N GLU A 625 17.00 8.76 -57.38
CA GLU A 625 17.40 8.77 -58.78
C GLU A 625 18.75 8.07 -59.01
N LEU A 626 18.95 7.53 -60.23
CA LEU A 626 20.26 7.03 -60.66
C LEU A 626 21.14 8.15 -61.26
N PRO A 627 22.47 8.14 -61.02
CA PRO A 627 23.20 7.14 -60.24
C PRO A 627 22.94 7.27 -58.73
N LEU A 628 22.74 6.13 -58.07
CA LEU A 628 22.51 6.07 -56.63
C LEU A 628 23.85 6.25 -55.91
N LYS A 629 24.10 7.46 -55.42
CA LYS A 629 25.28 7.76 -54.60
C LYS A 629 24.97 7.43 -53.15
N VAL A 630 25.74 6.52 -52.56
CA VAL A 630 25.64 6.21 -51.13
C VAL A 630 26.91 6.67 -50.42
N THR A 631 26.75 7.55 -49.44
CA THR A 631 27.85 7.97 -48.55
C THR A 631 27.62 7.40 -47.16
N LEU A 632 28.69 7.04 -46.46
CA LEU A 632 28.65 6.55 -45.08
C LEU A 632 29.84 7.11 -44.29
N SER A 633 29.79 6.94 -42.98
CA SER A 633 30.86 7.29 -42.06
C SER A 633 31.10 6.14 -41.05
N HIS A 634 32.08 6.34 -40.18
CA HIS A 634 32.46 5.41 -39.15
C HIS A 634 32.59 6.09 -37.78
N ARG A 635 32.73 5.25 -36.76
CA ARG A 635 33.18 5.60 -35.41
C ARG A 635 34.19 4.54 -34.92
N ASP A 636 34.90 4.87 -33.84
CA ASP A 636 35.87 3.98 -33.21
C ASP A 636 35.57 3.83 -31.71
N ARG A 637 35.20 2.60 -31.31
CA ARG A 637 34.85 2.25 -29.92
C ARG A 637 35.94 2.58 -28.90
N ILE A 638 37.21 2.54 -29.30
CA ILE A 638 38.34 2.82 -28.40
C ILE A 638 38.44 4.32 -28.15
N SER A 639 38.21 5.13 -29.19
CA SER A 639 38.26 6.59 -29.08
C SER A 639 37.04 7.20 -28.37
N GLU A 640 35.92 6.48 -28.35
CA GLU A 640 34.68 6.93 -27.72
C GLU A 640 34.59 6.64 -26.22
N VAL A 641 35.65 6.12 -25.58
CA VAL A 641 35.74 5.99 -24.12
C VAL A 641 35.90 7.38 -23.49
N THR A 642 34.78 8.10 -23.43
CA THR A 642 34.65 9.48 -22.95
C THR A 642 33.32 9.65 -22.20
N GLU A 643 33.15 10.80 -21.53
CA GLU A 643 31.91 11.14 -20.84
C GLU A 643 30.72 11.21 -21.82
N PRO A 644 29.49 10.88 -21.39
CA PRO A 644 28.31 10.80 -22.26
C PRO A 644 28.08 12.03 -23.15
N GLN A 645 28.39 13.22 -22.65
CA GLN A 645 28.26 14.48 -23.38
C GLN A 645 29.12 14.57 -24.65
N TYR A 646 30.25 13.87 -24.67
CA TYR A 646 31.20 13.86 -25.79
C TYR A 646 31.00 12.68 -26.74
N LEU A 647 30.12 11.73 -26.41
CA LEU A 647 29.74 10.66 -27.34
C LEU A 647 29.17 11.25 -28.62
N THR A 648 29.56 10.68 -29.76
CA THR A 648 29.04 11.10 -31.06
C THR A 648 27.76 10.35 -31.38
N ASP A 649 26.80 11.03 -32.01
CA ASP A 649 25.58 10.39 -32.48
C ASP A 649 25.82 9.67 -33.82
N TRP A 650 24.83 8.91 -34.28
CA TRP A 650 24.91 8.20 -35.55
C TRP A 650 25.01 9.13 -36.78
N PHE A 651 24.65 10.41 -36.66
CA PHE A 651 24.69 11.36 -37.77
C PHE A 651 26.07 12.02 -37.95
N SER A 652 26.95 11.84 -36.97
CA SER A 652 28.27 12.45 -36.94
C SER A 652 29.27 11.73 -37.85
N ASN A 653 30.22 12.52 -38.38
CA ASN A 653 31.35 11.98 -39.12
C ASN A 653 32.48 11.56 -38.18
N GLY A 654 33.19 10.50 -38.53
CA GLY A 654 34.27 9.96 -37.72
C GLY A 654 35.18 9.01 -38.49
N LEU A 655 36.20 8.52 -37.81
CA LEU A 655 37.17 7.58 -38.37
C LEU A 655 36.87 6.15 -37.89
N PRO A 656 37.10 5.14 -38.74
CA PRO A 656 36.92 3.75 -38.34
C PRO A 656 38.02 3.31 -37.39
N GLU A 657 37.68 2.38 -36.50
CA GLU A 657 38.68 1.61 -35.78
C GLU A 657 39.59 0.89 -36.80
N LYS A 658 40.89 0.88 -36.50
CA LYS A 658 41.89 0.29 -37.39
C LYS A 658 41.54 -1.17 -37.75
N GLY A 659 41.49 -1.45 -39.05
CA GLY A 659 41.19 -2.78 -39.58
C GLY A 659 39.70 -3.04 -39.87
N THR A 660 38.83 -2.06 -39.64
CA THR A 660 37.41 -2.13 -40.02
C THR A 660 37.23 -2.11 -41.54
N LYS A 661 36.34 -2.96 -42.06
CA LYS A 661 35.89 -3.03 -43.45
C LYS A 661 34.38 -3.06 -43.52
N ILE A 662 33.78 -2.59 -44.61
CA ILE A 662 32.33 -2.66 -44.82
C ILE A 662 32.01 -3.74 -45.85
N GLN A 663 31.16 -4.68 -45.46
CA GLN A 663 30.49 -5.58 -46.39
C GLN A 663 29.26 -4.86 -46.95
N VAL A 664 29.21 -4.76 -48.27
CA VAL A 664 28.14 -4.10 -49.02
C VAL A 664 27.38 -5.18 -49.76
N THR A 665 26.07 -5.28 -49.54
CA THR A 665 25.20 -6.17 -50.30
C THR A 665 24.02 -5.37 -50.84
N LEU A 666 23.78 -5.45 -52.14
CA LEU A 666 22.62 -4.87 -52.80
C LEU A 666 21.74 -5.99 -53.35
N VAL A 667 20.46 -5.97 -52.99
CA VAL A 667 19.47 -6.99 -53.37
C VAL A 667 18.33 -6.33 -54.15
N ASP A 668 17.88 -6.95 -55.23
CA ASP A 668 16.64 -6.58 -55.91
C ASP A 668 15.44 -7.03 -55.04
N VAL A 669 14.63 -6.07 -54.59
CA VAL A 669 13.52 -6.32 -53.65
C VAL A 669 12.45 -7.22 -54.27
N ASP A 670 12.21 -7.11 -55.58
CA ASP A 670 11.14 -7.86 -56.25
C ASP A 670 11.47 -9.35 -56.39
N THR A 671 12.77 -9.69 -56.51
CA THR A 671 13.23 -11.06 -56.77
C THR A 671 14.03 -11.68 -55.62
N ASP A 672 14.37 -10.88 -54.60
CA ASP A 672 15.26 -11.22 -53.48
C ASP A 672 16.64 -11.73 -53.96
N THR A 673 17.10 -11.28 -55.13
CA THR A 673 18.39 -11.68 -55.70
C THR A 673 19.48 -10.67 -55.38
N VAL A 674 20.66 -11.15 -54.95
CA VAL A 674 21.84 -10.31 -54.75
C VAL A 674 22.37 -9.85 -56.11
N ILE A 675 22.32 -8.55 -56.36
CA ILE A 675 22.74 -7.92 -57.62
C ILE A 675 24.12 -7.28 -57.53
N HIS A 676 24.60 -6.97 -56.31
CA HIS A 676 25.95 -6.49 -56.06
C HIS A 676 26.44 -6.92 -54.69
N HIS A 677 27.72 -7.29 -54.59
CA HIS A 677 28.37 -7.58 -53.32
C HIS A 677 29.85 -7.20 -53.39
N GLU A 678 30.31 -6.41 -52.44
CA GLU A 678 31.72 -6.02 -52.33
C GLU A 678 32.15 -5.76 -50.88
N ILE A 679 33.46 -5.70 -50.67
CA ILE A 679 34.07 -5.31 -49.39
C ILE A 679 34.91 -4.07 -49.61
N ILE A 680 34.59 -2.99 -48.91
CA ILE A 680 35.25 -1.69 -49.06
C ILE A 680 35.91 -1.22 -47.75
N THR A 681 36.84 -0.28 -47.89
CA THR A 681 37.37 0.55 -46.80
C THR A 681 37.08 2.04 -47.01
N GLY A 682 36.45 2.39 -48.14
CA GLY A 682 36.04 3.76 -48.45
C GLY A 682 34.67 4.10 -47.84
N THR A 683 34.31 5.37 -47.96
CA THR A 683 33.09 5.96 -47.40
C THR A 683 32.07 6.37 -48.46
N GLU A 684 32.35 6.08 -49.74
CA GLU A 684 31.49 6.44 -50.87
C GLU A 684 31.30 5.23 -51.79
N LEU A 685 30.07 5.07 -52.26
CA LEU A 685 29.61 4.06 -53.19
C LEU A 685 28.77 4.76 -54.27
N THR A 686 28.80 4.23 -55.49
CA THR A 686 27.97 4.74 -56.59
C THR A 686 27.46 3.57 -57.41
N PHE A 687 26.15 3.43 -57.49
CA PHE A 687 25.49 2.41 -58.30
C PHE A 687 24.81 3.08 -59.49
N ASP A 688 25.19 2.69 -60.70
CA ASP A 688 24.61 3.21 -61.94
C ASP A 688 23.73 2.15 -62.62
N ASN A 689 23.28 2.47 -63.84
CA ASN A 689 22.45 1.58 -64.66
C ASN A 689 23.15 0.25 -65.07
N GLN A 690 24.46 0.10 -64.87
CA GLN A 690 25.15 -1.17 -65.11
C GLN A 690 24.88 -2.18 -63.99
N ILE A 691 24.79 -1.68 -62.75
CA ILE A 691 24.51 -2.48 -61.55
C ILE A 691 23.00 -2.59 -61.34
N ILE A 692 22.29 -1.45 -61.30
CA ILE A 692 20.85 -1.39 -61.13
C ILE A 692 20.20 -1.23 -62.51
N LYS A 693 19.82 -2.35 -63.13
CA LYS A 693 19.26 -2.38 -64.49
C LYS A 693 17.82 -1.83 -64.51
N GLU A 694 17.37 -1.30 -65.66
CA GLU A 694 16.02 -0.70 -65.88
C GLU A 694 14.81 -1.56 -65.42
N GLY A 695 14.99 -2.86 -65.20
CA GLY A 695 13.94 -3.76 -64.70
C GLY A 695 13.80 -3.80 -63.18
N ILE A 696 14.77 -3.25 -62.43
CA ILE A 696 14.83 -3.30 -60.96
C ILE A 696 14.19 -2.03 -60.42
N ARG A 697 13.03 -2.16 -59.78
CA ARG A 697 12.24 -1.00 -59.32
C ARG A 697 12.56 -0.56 -57.91
N ALA A 698 13.13 -1.43 -57.10
CA ALA A 698 13.55 -1.14 -55.74
C ALA A 698 14.74 -2.03 -55.36
N VAL A 699 15.63 -1.50 -54.52
CA VAL A 699 16.79 -2.21 -54.02
C VAL A 699 16.86 -2.15 -52.50
N ARG A 700 17.28 -3.25 -51.87
CA ARG A 700 17.64 -3.32 -50.45
C ARG A 700 19.15 -3.25 -50.34
N LEU A 701 19.66 -2.19 -49.71
CA LEU A 701 21.08 -2.05 -49.39
C LEU A 701 21.32 -2.52 -47.95
N THR A 702 22.27 -3.44 -47.78
CA THR A 702 22.79 -3.86 -46.48
C THR A 702 24.27 -3.46 -46.36
N LEU A 703 24.60 -2.72 -45.31
CA LEU A 703 25.97 -2.32 -44.96
C LEU A 703 26.32 -2.87 -43.57
N THR A 704 27.35 -3.71 -43.50
CA THR A 704 27.81 -4.32 -42.25
C THR A 704 29.28 -4.01 -42.01
N ALA A 705 29.57 -3.33 -40.90
CA ALA A 705 30.95 -3.12 -40.48
C ALA A 705 31.52 -4.42 -39.89
N THR A 706 32.75 -4.76 -40.29
CA THR A 706 33.44 -6.00 -39.91
C THR A 706 34.86 -5.69 -39.47
N ARG A 707 35.35 -6.36 -38.43
CA ARG A 707 36.70 -6.17 -37.91
C ARG A 707 37.18 -7.47 -37.25
N SER A 708 38.36 -7.95 -37.64
CA SER A 708 38.97 -9.18 -37.10
C SER A 708 38.02 -10.40 -37.10
N GLY A 709 37.19 -10.55 -38.13
CA GLY A 709 36.23 -11.65 -38.24
C GLY A 709 34.91 -11.47 -37.47
N ASN A 710 34.73 -10.35 -36.78
CA ASN A 710 33.49 -10.00 -36.09
C ASN A 710 32.68 -8.97 -36.89
N ASP A 711 31.39 -9.26 -37.08
CA ASP A 711 30.42 -8.31 -37.61
C ASP A 711 29.90 -7.41 -36.50
N ALA A 712 29.60 -6.15 -36.85
CA ALA A 712 28.97 -5.18 -35.96
C ALA A 712 27.65 -5.70 -35.38
N MET A 713 27.27 -5.17 -34.22
CA MET A 713 26.02 -5.54 -33.55
C MET A 713 24.77 -5.33 -34.40
N GLN A 714 24.79 -4.31 -35.26
CA GLN A 714 23.70 -3.97 -36.16
C GLN A 714 24.25 -3.65 -37.55
N SER A 715 23.49 -4.07 -38.57
CA SER A 715 23.76 -3.74 -39.98
C SER A 715 22.76 -2.69 -40.44
N TYR A 716 23.21 -1.71 -41.23
CA TYR A 716 22.30 -0.75 -41.83
C TYR A 716 21.58 -1.44 -42.99
N ILE A 717 20.25 -1.47 -42.95
CA ILE A 717 19.40 -2.07 -43.98
C ILE A 717 18.36 -1.04 -44.40
N HIS A 718 18.31 -0.69 -45.68
CA HIS A 718 17.30 0.23 -46.22
C HIS A 718 16.83 -0.21 -47.60
N GLU A 719 15.52 -0.14 -47.81
CA GLU A 719 14.87 -0.35 -49.12
C GLU A 719 14.54 1.00 -49.75
N VAL A 720 14.94 1.18 -51.00
CA VAL A 720 14.71 2.41 -51.75
C VAL A 720 14.19 2.09 -53.15
N ALA A 721 13.12 2.76 -53.56
CA ALA A 721 12.63 2.69 -54.93
C ALA A 721 13.58 3.45 -55.87
N ILE A 722 13.81 2.91 -57.06
CA ILE A 722 14.79 3.47 -58.01
C ILE A 722 14.08 4.17 -59.17
N GLU A 723 14.42 5.45 -59.35
CA GLU A 723 13.96 6.26 -60.47
C GLU A 723 15.03 6.24 -61.56
N HIS A 724 14.77 5.47 -62.62
CA HIS A 724 15.66 5.45 -63.79
C HIS A 724 15.49 6.74 -64.61
N PRO A 725 16.59 7.34 -65.10
CA PRO A 725 16.52 8.53 -65.94
C PRO A 725 15.64 8.27 -67.18
N LEU A 726 14.77 9.22 -67.50
CA LEU A 726 13.94 9.16 -68.70
C LEU A 726 14.84 9.09 -69.94
N LYS A 727 14.62 8.09 -70.80
CA LYS A 727 15.29 8.02 -72.11
C LYS A 727 14.94 9.30 -72.90
N PRO A 728 15.92 10.05 -73.42
CA PRO A 728 15.60 11.06 -74.44
C PRO A 728 14.99 10.31 -75.63
N VAL A 729 13.79 10.74 -76.04
CA VAL A 729 12.99 10.17 -77.15
C VAL A 729 13.72 10.28 -78.48
#